data_AF-A0A2V5KLB9-F1
#
_entry.id   AF-A0A2V5KLB9-F1
#
_cell.length_a   1.000
_cell.length_b   1.000
_cell.length_c   1.000
_cell.angle_alpha   90.00
_cell.angle_beta   90.00
_cell.angle_gamma   90.00
#
_symmetry.space_group_name_H-M   'P 1'
#
loop_
_entity.id
_entity.type
_entity.pdbx_description
1 polymer ?
#
loop_
_entity_poly.entity_id
_entity_poly.type
_entity_poly.pdbx_seq_one_letter_code
_entity_poly.pdbx_strand_id
1 'polypeptide(L)'
;MKERFEMKQWYAKFTTMVCISALTASLFSLPAFAAGDRSGSLQSDTVTASAYGSVTQATYGPTLTPPDVLQQDFDILYRDLSGIPTFKSLYTGGVLAIGESAFPIAAHPKRSPMIAASRYGQGRIVVAGNENYFNLGKTYSDGRSTLARNMLLWLTDESHTNNGLGNDKTNRYEDALAGSGKKIRLATTKSYYTVDPSLPIEVVKLGSWTDTALKPQKIAVAHVDWRMTDDEMEALDQYVREGGAVVVALQGWTLDYGKPTKLNNDFALQKFLNRAGIALSTGIAASEDSIVPATPFDKANHYHSLRMIDQAKALENGTITADQLEIGAPGADAGAKLAQLTQIVGETISSITSAAPLYETMRNEMAAVQQTTPLPINKSALLYRSILLNYVFSTASLEPNGTVSPYHAVWPGAVANDAPTVNDRDIEVNFDYFKPDYLRAHVPVQWTSTGLYAPAGGVVTLEVPEGTTDLEVQVGAHTDNLMSKTTWERAPIIAHKQKLVPGLNRIGSPYGGLIYLIPTKIKENTKVTVTISGAVEAPFYDLGKTTPEQWEAIRHAPAPFAELQSNRIVLTVPSSAIRNLDNPEQLMRRWDTIVEHYDELIGLGPDKPVPHTGHELRYRYVVDKQISAGYMHAGTPIMMHNDSYVQRMLDANEIFTTVWGLWHELGHNYQQSPWTWNGIGEATCNLFGMYMLERYTGKSLQKSDYDKAFEWLNSTAANKSYSHSVPGNMVFWKQLQMAYGWDLYTKLFTYYRDMPAGQLPGSDQQKIDTFVLTASKLAGENLLEFFDKWALKYSPEARVGVEALNLPAPQHPIWKLTEFPTEPERPNLALGKPADQSSTAYEGIASRAVDGITSGAWSGNSVTHTNVESQPWWQVDLGESKAIGEIAIWNRTDSCCKSRLTNYYVFVSDLPFASHSLAGTLAQPGVWSSLQTETAGSPTKVSVGKTGRYVKIQLTGRNALNLAEVQVIPNE
;
A
#
# COMPACT_ATOMS: atom_id res chain seq x y z
N MET A 1 1.18 -9.42 -5.30
CA MET A 1 -0.03 -10.12 -4.77
C MET A 1 0.33 -11.32 -3.89
N LYS A 2 1.41 -12.08 -4.17
CA LYS A 2 1.96 -13.11 -3.27
C LYS A 2 2.52 -12.56 -1.94
N GLU A 3 3.11 -11.36 -1.94
CA GLU A 3 3.64 -10.71 -0.72
C GLU A 3 2.56 -10.29 0.32
N ARG A 4 1.28 -10.17 -0.07
CA ARG A 4 0.20 -9.81 0.87
C ARG A 4 -0.31 -11.00 1.70
N PHE A 5 0.05 -12.24 1.33
CA PHE A 5 -0.39 -13.44 2.04
C PHE A 5 0.56 -13.83 3.18
N GLU A 6 1.84 -13.45 3.09
CA GLU A 6 2.88 -13.82 4.07
C GLU A 6 2.90 -12.90 5.30
N MET A 7 2.45 -11.63 5.18
CA MET A 7 2.29 -10.72 6.32
C MET A 7 1.34 -11.24 7.42
N LYS A 8 0.29 -11.99 7.05
CA LYS A 8 -0.68 -12.52 8.01
C LYS A 8 -0.13 -13.66 8.87
N GLN A 9 0.85 -14.42 8.37
CA GLN A 9 1.42 -15.56 9.10
C GLN A 9 2.52 -15.15 10.10
N TRP A 10 3.13 -13.98 9.91
CA TRP A 10 4.17 -13.49 10.83
C TRP A 10 3.57 -12.81 12.07
N TYR A 11 2.51 -12.01 11.90
CA TYR A 11 1.80 -11.37 13.03
C TYR A 11 1.14 -12.39 13.97
N ALA A 12 0.51 -13.43 13.43
CA ALA A 12 -0.17 -14.46 14.23
C ALA A 12 0.79 -15.33 15.08
N LYS A 13 2.11 -15.29 14.81
CA LYS A 13 3.10 -16.07 15.57
C LYS A 13 3.81 -15.28 16.67
N PHE A 14 3.84 -13.94 16.60
CA PHE A 14 4.43 -13.11 17.65
C PHE A 14 3.46 -12.82 18.80
N THR A 15 2.14 -12.75 18.54
CA THR A 15 1.12 -12.57 19.58
C THR A 15 1.06 -13.74 20.58
N THR A 16 1.53 -14.93 20.17
CA THR A 16 1.50 -16.15 21.00
C THR A 16 2.54 -16.14 22.14
N MET A 17 3.52 -15.22 22.13
CA MET A 17 4.53 -15.13 23.21
C MET A 17 4.20 -14.11 24.32
N VAL A 18 3.10 -13.35 24.20
CA VAL A 18 2.71 -12.32 25.21
C VAL A 18 1.45 -12.71 25.99
N CYS A 19 0.79 -13.83 25.68
CA CYS A 19 -0.40 -14.29 26.41
C CYS A 19 -0.19 -15.66 27.06
N ILE A 20 0.53 -15.69 28.20
CA ILE A 20 0.43 -16.78 29.18
C ILE A 20 0.03 -16.17 30.53
N SER A 21 -1.28 -15.91 30.69
CA SER A 21 -1.98 -15.90 31.98
C SER A 21 -3.46 -15.56 31.79
N ALA A 22 -4.26 -16.49 31.24
CA ALA A 22 -5.72 -16.54 31.42
C ALA A 22 -6.27 -17.83 30.80
N LEU A 23 -6.23 -18.93 31.54
CA LEU A 23 -6.89 -20.17 31.16
C LEU A 23 -7.53 -20.79 32.41
N THR A 24 -8.79 -20.44 32.68
CA THR A 24 -9.73 -21.33 33.35
C THR A 24 -11.16 -20.97 32.96
N ALA A 25 -11.92 -22.02 32.62
CA ALA A 25 -13.38 -22.14 32.60
C ALA A 25 -14.14 -21.77 31.30
N SER A 26 -14.27 -22.76 30.41
CA SER A 26 -15.44 -22.91 29.53
C SER A 26 -15.81 -24.39 29.42
N LEU A 27 -16.82 -24.82 30.18
CA LEU A 27 -17.61 -26.02 29.90
C LEU A 27 -19.02 -25.70 30.38
N PHE A 28 -19.98 -25.52 29.46
CA PHE A 28 -21.29 -26.17 29.48
C PHE A 28 -22.12 -25.76 28.25
N SER A 29 -22.53 -26.81 27.54
CA SER A 29 -23.66 -27.00 26.62
C SER A 29 -24.75 -25.91 26.54
N LEU A 30 -25.08 -25.52 25.30
CA LEU A 30 -26.38 -24.95 24.92
C LEU A 30 -27.41 -26.07 24.70
N PRO A 31 -28.66 -25.93 25.19
CA PRO A 31 -29.80 -26.58 24.59
C PRO A 31 -30.62 -25.58 23.77
N ALA A 32 -31.12 -26.05 22.63
CA ALA A 32 -32.15 -25.41 21.84
C ALA A 32 -33.45 -25.31 22.63
N PHE A 33 -34.17 -24.19 22.53
CA PHE A 33 -35.61 -24.16 22.80
C PHE A 33 -36.34 -23.23 21.83
N ALA A 34 -37.46 -23.77 21.35
CA ALA A 34 -38.43 -23.21 20.44
C ALA A 34 -39.18 -22.03 21.07
N ALA A 35 -39.50 -21.02 20.26
CA ALA A 35 -40.48 -19.99 20.61
C ALA A 35 -41.82 -20.35 19.98
N GLY A 36 -42.81 -20.55 20.86
CA GLY A 36 -44.20 -20.78 20.53
C GLY A 36 -44.95 -19.50 20.20
N ASP A 37 -45.96 -19.71 19.38
CA ASP A 37 -47.01 -18.80 18.97
C ASP A 37 -47.86 -18.30 20.15
N ARG A 38 -48.20 -17.02 20.18
CA ARG A 38 -49.43 -16.49 20.81
C ARG A 38 -49.74 -15.07 20.36
N SER A 39 -50.92 -14.98 19.78
CA SER A 39 -51.68 -13.81 19.34
C SER A 39 -52.14 -12.90 20.50
N GLY A 40 -52.30 -11.61 20.19
CA GLY A 40 -52.91 -10.61 21.06
C GLY A 40 -52.92 -9.23 20.41
N SER A 41 -53.96 -8.95 19.64
CA SER A 41 -54.26 -7.69 18.95
C SER A 41 -54.65 -6.54 19.89
N LEU A 42 -54.24 -5.30 19.59
CA LEU A 42 -55.13 -4.21 19.13
C LEU A 42 -54.41 -2.84 19.06
N GLN A 43 -54.34 -2.34 17.82
CA GLN A 43 -54.50 -0.94 17.35
C GLN A 43 -53.72 0.22 17.99
N SER A 44 -52.81 0.80 17.19
CA SER A 44 -52.88 2.22 16.79
C SER A 44 -51.99 2.50 15.56
N ASP A 45 -52.64 2.87 14.46
CA ASP A 45 -52.18 3.68 13.32
C ASP A 45 -50.88 3.31 12.58
N THR A 46 -51.01 2.29 11.73
CA THR A 46 -50.14 2.09 10.57
C THR A 46 -50.48 3.09 9.44
N VAL A 47 -49.56 4.01 9.14
CA VAL A 47 -49.38 4.53 7.78
C VAL A 47 -48.54 3.49 7.03
N THR A 48 -49.22 2.55 6.37
CA THR A 48 -48.60 1.55 5.50
C THR A 48 -48.04 2.21 4.25
N ALA A 49 -46.71 2.27 4.13
CA ALA A 49 -46.03 2.41 2.85
C ALA A 49 -46.12 1.08 2.08
N SER A 50 -47.28 0.83 1.47
CA SER A 50 -47.46 -0.19 0.44
C SER A 50 -48.15 0.43 -0.77
N ALA A 51 -47.34 1.07 -1.61
CA ALA A 51 -47.66 1.29 -3.01
C ALA A 51 -46.35 1.54 -3.78
N TYR A 52 -45.49 0.51 -3.90
CA TYR A 52 -44.85 0.30 -5.20
C TYR A 52 -45.94 -0.22 -6.13
N GLY A 53 -46.85 0.70 -6.50
CA GLY A 53 -47.69 0.51 -7.64
C GLY A 53 -46.77 0.22 -8.80
N SER A 54 -47.08 -0.83 -9.54
CA SER A 54 -46.72 -0.97 -10.93
C SER A 54 -47.11 0.33 -11.65
N VAL A 55 -46.19 1.29 -11.67
CA VAL A 55 -46.25 2.40 -12.61
C VAL A 55 -45.93 1.74 -13.95
N THR A 56 -47.01 1.36 -14.62
CA THR A 56 -47.08 1.24 -16.08
C THR A 56 -46.10 2.20 -16.72
N GLN A 57 -45.30 1.70 -17.67
CA GLN A 57 -44.55 2.47 -18.65
C GLN A 57 -45.19 3.85 -18.90
N ALA A 58 -44.73 4.85 -18.18
CA ALA A 58 -44.96 6.24 -18.51
C ALA A 58 -43.68 6.67 -19.20
N THR A 59 -43.68 6.46 -20.52
CA THR A 59 -42.81 7.10 -21.49
C THR A 59 -42.54 8.56 -21.13
N TYR A 60 -41.34 8.86 -20.64
CA TYR A 60 -40.73 10.17 -20.72
C TYR A 60 -39.21 10.02 -20.89
N GLY A 61 -38.78 10.16 -22.14
CA GLY A 61 -37.43 10.33 -22.67
C GLY A 61 -37.59 10.54 -24.19
N PRO A 62 -36.92 11.50 -24.84
CA PRO A 62 -37.07 11.71 -26.28
C PRO A 62 -36.69 10.41 -26.98
N THR A 63 -37.36 10.09 -28.08
CA THR A 63 -37.02 8.98 -28.98
C THR A 63 -35.51 8.74 -29.02
N LEU A 64 -35.05 7.64 -28.42
CA LEU A 64 -33.75 7.06 -28.76
C LEU A 64 -33.72 7.00 -30.28
N THR A 65 -32.68 7.58 -30.88
CA THR A 65 -32.51 7.52 -32.32
C THR A 65 -32.66 6.04 -32.74
N PRO A 66 -33.59 5.70 -33.64
CA PRO A 66 -33.88 4.31 -33.97
C PRO A 66 -32.61 3.53 -34.30
N PRO A 67 -32.46 2.26 -33.86
CA PRO A 67 -31.22 1.51 -34.05
C PRO A 67 -30.73 1.42 -35.51
N ASP A 68 -31.66 1.40 -36.46
CA ASP A 68 -31.40 1.42 -37.89
C ASP A 68 -30.74 2.72 -38.36
N VAL A 69 -31.13 3.86 -37.80
CA VAL A 69 -30.49 5.15 -38.06
C VAL A 69 -29.08 5.18 -37.46
N LEU A 70 -28.90 4.69 -36.24
CA LEU A 70 -27.58 4.67 -35.59
C LEU A 70 -26.60 3.76 -36.33
N GLN A 71 -27.08 2.67 -36.93
CA GLN A 71 -26.27 1.84 -37.82
C GLN A 71 -25.80 2.61 -39.06
N GLN A 72 -26.66 3.41 -39.70
CA GLN A 72 -26.25 4.27 -40.83
C GLN A 72 -25.20 5.31 -40.41
N ASP A 73 -25.35 5.90 -39.23
CA ASP A 73 -24.37 6.82 -38.67
C ASP A 73 -22.99 6.15 -38.51
N PHE A 74 -22.97 4.90 -38.01
CA PHE A 74 -21.76 4.10 -37.90
C PHE A 74 -21.16 3.74 -39.26
N ASP A 75 -21.98 3.38 -40.24
CA ASP A 75 -21.51 3.05 -41.58
C ASP A 75 -20.78 4.22 -42.23
N ILE A 76 -21.24 5.46 -42.01
CA ILE A 76 -20.54 6.68 -42.44
C ILE A 76 -19.24 6.87 -41.65
N LEU A 77 -19.29 6.76 -40.32
CA LEU A 77 -18.14 7.01 -39.44
C LEU A 77 -17.00 5.99 -39.62
N TYR A 78 -17.34 4.75 -39.98
CA TYR A 78 -16.40 3.66 -40.26
C TYR A 78 -16.13 3.43 -41.74
N ARG A 79 -16.65 4.26 -42.65
CA ARG A 79 -16.44 4.10 -44.09
C ARG A 79 -14.95 4.06 -44.44
N ASP A 80 -14.52 3.00 -45.13
CA ASP A 80 -13.12 2.73 -45.48
C ASP A 80 -12.16 2.57 -44.27
N LEU A 81 -12.68 2.27 -43.08
CA LEU A 81 -11.90 2.00 -41.88
C LEU A 81 -12.12 0.57 -41.39
N SER A 82 -11.02 -0.16 -41.18
CA SER A 82 -11.05 -1.45 -40.47
C SER A 82 -11.08 -1.28 -38.95
N GLY A 83 -10.74 -0.10 -38.46
CA GLY A 83 -10.68 0.25 -37.04
C GLY A 83 -10.11 1.65 -36.81
N ILE A 84 -9.97 2.02 -35.54
CA ILE A 84 -9.51 3.34 -35.11
C ILE A 84 -8.15 3.20 -34.41
N PRO A 85 -7.11 3.94 -34.85
CA PRO A 85 -5.79 3.87 -34.25
C PRO A 85 -5.76 4.50 -32.84
N THR A 86 -4.86 4.02 -31.99
CA THR A 86 -4.54 4.54 -30.65
C THR A 86 -3.07 4.90 -30.57
N PHE A 87 -2.69 5.72 -29.59
CA PHE A 87 -1.35 6.31 -29.52
C PHE A 87 -0.68 6.12 -28.16
N LYS A 88 0.49 5.46 -28.14
CA LYS A 88 1.31 5.27 -26.94
C LYS A 88 1.92 6.58 -26.44
N SER A 89 2.54 7.35 -27.34
CA SER A 89 3.29 8.56 -26.98
C SER A 89 2.42 9.77 -26.65
N LEU A 90 1.16 9.76 -27.10
CA LEU A 90 0.25 10.90 -26.98
C LEU A 90 -0.97 10.62 -26.09
N TYR A 91 -1.12 9.38 -25.61
CA TYR A 91 -2.21 8.87 -24.79
C TYR A 91 -3.62 9.29 -25.26
N THR A 92 -4.39 8.34 -25.79
CA THR A 92 -5.79 8.64 -26.14
C THR A 92 -6.60 8.86 -24.86
N GLY A 93 -7.25 10.01 -24.75
CA GLY A 93 -8.15 10.36 -23.64
C GLY A 93 -9.54 9.74 -23.79
N GLY A 94 -10.27 9.64 -22.67
CA GLY A 94 -11.64 9.13 -22.66
C GLY A 94 -12.68 10.16 -23.12
N VAL A 95 -13.72 9.68 -23.79
CA VAL A 95 -14.88 10.46 -24.26
C VAL A 95 -16.14 9.65 -24.05
N LEU A 96 -17.06 10.14 -23.23
CA LEU A 96 -18.22 9.40 -22.73
C LEU A 96 -19.54 9.93 -23.33
N ALA A 97 -20.44 9.04 -23.71
CA ALA A 97 -21.82 9.37 -24.04
C ALA A 97 -22.69 9.27 -22.77
N ILE A 98 -23.13 10.42 -22.27
CA ILE A 98 -23.78 10.60 -20.97
C ILE A 98 -25.26 10.99 -21.07
N GLY A 99 -25.77 11.32 -22.26
CA GLY A 99 -27.17 11.69 -22.48
C GLY A 99 -27.80 10.88 -23.61
N GLU A 100 -29.12 10.83 -23.65
CA GLU A 100 -29.90 9.95 -24.56
C GLU A 100 -29.72 10.27 -26.06
N SER A 101 -29.31 11.50 -26.39
CA SER A 101 -29.03 11.93 -27.76
C SER A 101 -27.59 11.62 -28.21
N ALA A 102 -26.75 11.13 -27.30
CA ALA A 102 -25.35 10.80 -27.56
C ALA A 102 -25.15 9.29 -27.70
N PHE A 103 -24.09 8.90 -28.39
CA PHE A 103 -23.68 7.51 -28.54
C PHE A 103 -22.16 7.39 -28.63
N PRO A 104 -21.57 6.33 -28.03
CA PRO A 104 -20.15 6.03 -28.21
C PRO A 104 -19.92 5.58 -29.65
N ILE A 105 -18.82 5.99 -30.28
CA ILE A 105 -18.40 5.54 -31.62
C ILE A 105 -17.38 4.41 -31.47
N ALA A 106 -16.37 4.61 -30.62
CA ALA A 106 -15.31 3.64 -30.41
C ALA A 106 -14.94 3.55 -28.93
N ALA A 107 -14.78 2.32 -28.45
CA ALA A 107 -14.34 2.01 -27.10
C ALA A 107 -13.14 1.08 -27.08
N HIS A 108 -12.15 1.42 -26.26
CA HIS A 108 -11.00 0.57 -26.09
C HIS A 108 -11.42 -0.70 -25.33
N PRO A 109 -11.13 -1.92 -25.82
CA PRO A 109 -11.63 -3.16 -25.23
C PRO A 109 -11.12 -3.43 -23.81
N LYS A 110 -10.13 -2.68 -23.32
CA LYS A 110 -9.57 -2.82 -21.97
C LYS A 110 -9.82 -1.63 -21.05
N ARG A 111 -10.40 -0.52 -21.56
CA ARG A 111 -10.48 0.77 -20.85
C ARG A 111 -11.75 1.55 -21.23
N SER A 112 -11.66 2.85 -21.46
CA SER A 112 -12.81 3.73 -21.70
C SER A 112 -13.12 3.94 -23.18
N PRO A 113 -14.34 4.42 -23.49
CA PRO A 113 -14.68 5.02 -24.78
C PRO A 113 -13.74 6.17 -25.15
N MET A 114 -13.39 6.31 -26.42
CA MET A 114 -12.42 7.29 -26.92
C MET A 114 -12.99 8.29 -27.92
N ILE A 115 -14.16 7.98 -28.48
CA ILE A 115 -14.89 8.86 -29.40
C ILE A 115 -16.38 8.69 -29.12
N ALA A 116 -17.11 9.79 -29.05
CA ALA A 116 -18.56 9.81 -28.96
C ALA A 116 -19.14 10.88 -29.88
N ALA A 117 -20.39 10.71 -30.28
CA ALA A 117 -21.14 11.68 -31.06
C ALA A 117 -22.52 11.95 -30.45
N SER A 118 -23.15 13.05 -30.85
CA SER A 118 -24.48 13.43 -30.38
C SER A 118 -25.26 14.18 -31.45
N ARG A 119 -26.57 13.94 -31.47
CA ARG A 119 -27.55 14.68 -32.26
C ARG A 119 -28.21 15.70 -31.34
N TYR A 120 -27.72 16.94 -31.36
CA TYR A 120 -28.12 17.96 -30.40
C TYR A 120 -28.90 19.09 -31.09
N GLY A 121 -30.15 19.31 -30.70
CA GLY A 121 -31.06 20.19 -31.44
C GLY A 121 -31.24 19.73 -32.88
N GLN A 122 -31.02 20.62 -33.87
CA GLN A 122 -31.00 20.26 -35.29
C GLN A 122 -29.59 19.91 -35.81
N GLY A 123 -28.57 19.99 -34.95
CA GLY A 123 -27.16 19.86 -35.30
C GLY A 123 -26.53 18.55 -34.86
N ARG A 124 -25.21 18.48 -35.03
CA ARG A 124 -24.41 17.27 -34.76
C ARG A 124 -23.09 17.62 -34.08
N ILE A 125 -22.66 16.78 -33.14
CA ILE A 125 -21.40 16.97 -32.42
C ILE A 125 -20.60 15.67 -32.47
N VAL A 126 -19.30 15.75 -32.76
CA VAL A 126 -18.33 14.65 -32.57
C VAL A 126 -17.24 15.08 -31.61
N VAL A 127 -16.92 14.24 -30.64
CA VAL A 127 -15.82 14.44 -29.71
C VAL A 127 -14.86 13.27 -29.78
N ALA A 128 -13.56 13.55 -29.91
CA ALA A 128 -12.51 12.56 -30.04
C ALA A 128 -11.39 12.81 -29.02
N GLY A 129 -10.94 11.76 -28.35
CA GLY A 129 -9.98 11.84 -27.24
C GLY A 129 -8.53 12.12 -27.63
N ASN A 130 -8.26 12.64 -28.83
CA ASN A 130 -6.92 13.02 -29.27
C ASN A 130 -7.00 14.03 -30.41
N GLU A 131 -6.19 15.09 -30.36
CA GLU A 131 -6.13 16.12 -31.41
C GLU A 131 -5.81 15.57 -32.81
N ASN A 132 -5.09 14.45 -32.91
CA ASN A 132 -4.72 13.86 -34.20
C ASN A 132 -5.87 13.14 -34.90
N TYR A 133 -7.00 12.88 -34.22
CA TYR A 133 -8.18 12.34 -34.88
C TYR A 133 -8.88 13.36 -35.78
N PHE A 134 -8.60 14.65 -35.60
CA PHE A 134 -9.12 15.72 -36.44
C PHE A 134 -8.02 16.71 -36.84
N ASN A 135 -6.97 16.19 -37.48
CA ASN A 135 -5.93 17.00 -38.09
C ASN A 135 -6.00 16.90 -39.61
N LEU A 136 -6.59 17.92 -40.24
CA LEU A 136 -6.79 18.01 -41.67
C LEU A 136 -5.61 18.66 -42.42
N GLY A 137 -4.60 19.17 -41.70
CA GLY A 137 -3.41 19.79 -42.28
C GLY A 137 -2.29 18.80 -42.61
N LYS A 138 -2.47 17.52 -42.25
CA LYS A 138 -1.52 16.44 -42.46
C LYS A 138 -2.23 15.20 -42.98
N THR A 139 -1.54 14.46 -43.84
CA THR A 139 -2.02 13.17 -44.36
C THR A 139 -1.33 12.03 -43.61
N TYR A 140 -2.13 11.09 -43.13
CA TYR A 140 -1.70 9.93 -42.36
C TYR A 140 -2.14 8.64 -43.07
N SER A 141 -1.26 7.63 -43.07
CA SER A 141 -1.53 6.31 -43.67
C SER A 141 -2.20 5.30 -42.72
N ASP A 142 -2.34 5.66 -41.44
CA ASP A 142 -2.86 4.78 -40.37
C ASP A 142 -4.37 4.93 -40.11
N GLY A 143 -5.10 5.55 -41.04
CA GLY A 143 -6.55 5.75 -40.97
C GLY A 143 -6.99 7.04 -40.28
N ARG A 144 -6.09 7.83 -39.66
CA ARG A 144 -6.47 9.12 -39.05
C ARG A 144 -7.10 10.10 -40.04
N SER A 145 -6.51 10.25 -41.22
CA SER A 145 -7.07 11.14 -42.26
C SER A 145 -8.43 10.65 -42.75
N THR A 146 -8.61 9.32 -42.86
CA THR A 146 -9.89 8.69 -43.21
C THR A 146 -10.95 8.94 -42.13
N LEU A 147 -10.59 8.84 -40.85
CA LEU A 147 -11.49 9.14 -39.73
C LEU A 147 -11.91 10.61 -39.72
N ALA A 148 -10.97 11.54 -39.89
CA ALA A 148 -11.29 12.97 -39.94
C ALA A 148 -12.23 13.31 -41.12
N ARG A 149 -12.02 12.67 -42.28
CA ARG A 149 -12.94 12.73 -43.43
C ARG A 149 -14.32 12.19 -43.06
N ASN A 150 -14.41 11.02 -42.44
CA ASN A 150 -15.69 10.40 -42.05
C ASN A 150 -16.46 11.23 -41.03
N MET A 151 -15.77 11.87 -40.08
CA MET A 151 -16.38 12.83 -39.16
C MET A 151 -17.01 13.99 -39.94
N LEU A 152 -16.32 14.57 -40.93
CA LEU A 152 -16.89 15.64 -41.76
C LEU A 152 -18.08 15.18 -42.59
N LEU A 153 -18.02 13.98 -43.15
CA LEU A 153 -19.12 13.38 -43.90
C LEU A 153 -20.36 13.26 -43.01
N TRP A 154 -20.20 12.72 -41.81
CA TRP A 154 -21.30 12.61 -40.87
C TRP A 154 -21.79 13.96 -40.36
N LEU A 155 -20.91 14.90 -40.04
CA LEU A 155 -21.28 16.23 -39.54
C LEU A 155 -22.04 17.08 -40.57
N THR A 156 -21.87 16.80 -41.86
CA THR A 156 -22.45 17.59 -42.96
C THR A 156 -23.43 16.82 -43.84
N ASP A 157 -23.83 15.62 -43.42
CA ASP A 157 -24.79 14.80 -44.15
C ASP A 157 -26.19 15.43 -44.14
N GLU A 158 -26.95 15.27 -45.24
CA GLU A 158 -28.21 15.96 -45.48
C GLU A 158 -29.44 15.10 -45.15
N SER A 159 -30.59 15.75 -44.90
CA SER A 159 -31.78 15.09 -44.33
C SER A 159 -32.35 14.04 -45.28
N HIS A 160 -32.31 14.33 -46.58
CA HIS A 160 -32.84 13.48 -47.63
C HIS A 160 -31.97 12.22 -47.91
N THR A 161 -30.73 12.18 -47.42
CA THR A 161 -29.83 11.02 -47.56
C THR A 161 -29.79 10.12 -46.33
N ASN A 162 -30.42 10.52 -45.22
CA ASN A 162 -30.32 9.87 -43.91
C ASN A 162 -31.65 9.91 -43.15
N ASN A 163 -32.71 9.39 -43.78
CA ASN A 163 -34.04 9.19 -43.16
C ASN A 163 -34.63 10.43 -42.44
N GLY A 164 -34.36 11.64 -42.94
CA GLY A 164 -34.86 12.91 -42.37
C GLY A 164 -34.01 13.49 -41.23
N LEU A 165 -32.83 12.93 -40.95
CA LEU A 165 -32.02 13.24 -39.76
C LEU A 165 -30.70 13.98 -40.06
N GLY A 166 -30.39 14.24 -41.32
CA GLY A 166 -29.34 15.18 -41.74
C GLY A 166 -29.76 16.64 -41.71
N ASN A 167 -28.85 17.51 -42.14
CA ASN A 167 -29.03 18.95 -42.05
C ASN A 167 -28.76 19.64 -43.39
N ASP A 168 -29.82 20.15 -44.00
CA ASP A 168 -29.77 20.80 -45.32
C ASP A 168 -29.22 22.25 -45.26
N LYS A 169 -28.74 22.67 -44.08
CA LYS A 169 -28.20 24.02 -43.87
C LYS A 169 -26.70 24.12 -44.09
N THR A 170 -25.93 23.04 -43.94
CA THR A 170 -24.44 23.13 -43.88
C THR A 170 -23.72 22.93 -45.22
N ASN A 171 -24.44 22.55 -46.29
CA ASN A 171 -23.91 21.92 -47.50
C ASN A 171 -23.21 20.58 -47.21
N ARG A 172 -23.25 19.66 -48.17
CA ARG A 172 -22.72 18.30 -48.02
C ARG A 172 -21.25 18.16 -48.41
N TYR A 173 -20.41 17.63 -47.50
CA TYR A 173 -18.98 17.44 -47.79
C TYR A 173 -18.72 16.39 -48.88
N GLU A 174 -19.59 15.37 -49.00
CA GLU A 174 -19.51 14.36 -50.06
C GLU A 174 -19.58 15.00 -51.45
N ASP A 175 -20.50 15.96 -51.65
CA ASP A 175 -20.68 16.64 -52.92
C ASP A 175 -19.50 17.57 -53.20
N ALA A 176 -18.96 18.22 -52.16
CA ALA A 176 -17.74 19.03 -52.26
C ALA A 176 -16.53 18.18 -52.69
N LEU A 177 -16.39 16.96 -52.15
CA LEU A 177 -15.35 15.99 -52.54
C LEU A 177 -15.53 15.49 -53.98
N ALA A 178 -16.77 15.30 -54.43
CA ALA A 178 -17.10 14.93 -55.80
C ALA A 178 -16.95 16.09 -56.81
N GLY A 179 -16.71 17.31 -56.34
CA GLY A 179 -16.60 18.52 -57.16
C GLY A 179 -17.95 19.07 -57.66
N SER A 180 -19.07 18.49 -57.24
CA SER A 180 -20.43 18.94 -57.57
C SER A 180 -21.01 19.93 -56.55
N GLY A 181 -20.45 19.99 -55.35
CA GLY A 181 -20.89 20.83 -54.24
C GLY A 181 -19.99 22.03 -53.94
N LYS A 182 -20.44 22.90 -53.02
CA LYS A 182 -19.65 24.04 -52.51
C LYS A 182 -18.62 23.57 -51.49
N LYS A 183 -17.50 24.30 -51.38
CA LYS A 183 -16.51 24.07 -50.31
C LYS A 183 -17.17 24.18 -48.94
N ILE A 184 -16.76 23.30 -48.03
CA ILE A 184 -17.21 23.31 -46.64
C ILE A 184 -16.48 24.40 -45.87
N ARG A 185 -17.24 25.30 -45.24
CA ARG A 185 -16.67 26.39 -44.44
C ARG A 185 -16.52 25.92 -43.00
N LEU A 186 -15.29 25.74 -42.55
CA LEU A 186 -14.94 25.26 -41.22
C LEU A 186 -14.41 26.42 -40.37
N ALA A 187 -15.13 26.79 -39.31
CA ALA A 187 -14.71 27.85 -38.40
C ALA A 187 -13.82 27.32 -37.27
N THR A 188 -12.85 28.12 -36.84
CA THR A 188 -12.05 27.86 -35.64
C THR A 188 -11.43 29.14 -35.07
N THR A 189 -11.29 29.19 -33.75
CA THR A 189 -10.51 30.22 -33.03
C THR A 189 -9.03 29.85 -32.90
N LYS A 190 -8.61 28.67 -33.39
CA LYS A 190 -7.20 28.28 -33.48
C LYS A 190 -6.53 29.03 -34.62
N SER A 191 -5.82 30.11 -34.31
CA SER A 191 -5.07 30.90 -35.32
C SER A 191 -4.12 30.06 -36.16
N TYR A 192 -3.52 29.02 -35.58
CA TYR A 192 -2.54 28.14 -36.21
C TYR A 192 -3.12 26.93 -36.95
N TYR A 193 -4.43 26.65 -36.86
CA TYR A 193 -5.00 25.46 -37.49
C TYR A 193 -4.98 25.57 -39.01
N THR A 194 -4.48 24.56 -39.71
CA THR A 194 -4.43 24.53 -41.17
C THR A 194 -5.14 23.31 -41.72
N VAL A 195 -5.52 23.37 -42.99
CA VAL A 195 -6.11 22.27 -43.75
C VAL A 195 -5.28 22.08 -45.01
N ASP A 196 -5.11 20.83 -45.43
CA ASP A 196 -4.47 20.49 -46.69
C ASP A 196 -5.21 21.22 -47.84
N PRO A 197 -4.52 22.03 -48.66
CA PRO A 197 -5.15 22.80 -49.74
C PRO A 197 -5.90 21.95 -50.77
N SER A 198 -5.63 20.65 -50.85
CA SER A 198 -6.33 19.72 -51.75
C SER A 198 -7.74 19.36 -51.27
N LEU A 199 -8.07 19.56 -50.00
CA LEU A 199 -9.40 19.30 -49.46
C LEU A 199 -10.35 20.45 -49.82
N PRO A 200 -11.63 20.18 -50.16
CA PRO A 200 -12.60 21.20 -50.53
C PRO A 200 -13.16 21.91 -49.30
N ILE A 201 -12.28 22.49 -48.49
CA ILE A 201 -12.57 23.13 -47.20
C ILE A 201 -12.01 24.55 -47.19
N GLU A 202 -12.84 25.51 -46.79
CA GLU A 202 -12.43 26.88 -46.49
C GLU A 202 -12.35 27.05 -44.98
N VAL A 203 -11.16 27.38 -44.45
CA VAL A 203 -10.99 27.64 -43.02
C VAL A 203 -11.33 29.09 -42.70
N VAL A 204 -12.33 29.30 -41.85
CA VAL A 204 -12.73 30.62 -41.36
C VAL A 204 -12.12 30.84 -39.97
N LYS A 205 -11.22 31.81 -39.86
CA LYS A 205 -10.61 32.19 -38.58
C LYS A 205 -11.50 33.18 -37.86
N LEU A 206 -11.93 32.81 -36.66
CA LEU A 206 -12.72 33.68 -35.80
C LEU A 206 -11.85 34.22 -34.66
N GLY A 207 -12.07 35.47 -34.29
CA GLY A 207 -11.50 36.03 -33.05
C GLY A 207 -12.24 35.53 -31.81
N SER A 208 -13.54 35.25 -31.93
CA SER A 208 -14.42 34.73 -30.88
C SER A 208 -15.60 33.97 -31.49
N TRP A 209 -16.20 33.05 -30.72
CA TRP A 209 -17.42 32.34 -31.14
C TRP A 209 -18.69 33.20 -31.09
N THR A 210 -18.66 34.38 -30.47
CA THR A 210 -19.80 35.32 -30.50
C THR A 210 -19.88 36.15 -31.78
N ASP A 211 -18.96 35.93 -32.74
CA ASP A 211 -18.96 36.65 -34.02
C ASP A 211 -20.25 36.38 -34.82
N THR A 212 -20.88 37.44 -35.31
CA THR A 212 -22.15 37.46 -36.07
C THR A 212 -22.17 36.58 -37.33
N ALA A 213 -21.02 36.05 -37.73
CA ALA A 213 -20.86 35.11 -38.84
C ALA A 213 -21.29 33.66 -38.51
N LEU A 214 -21.47 33.29 -37.24
CA LEU A 214 -21.75 31.90 -36.80
C LEU A 214 -23.21 31.50 -37.10
N LYS A 215 -23.50 31.18 -38.37
CA LYS A 215 -24.78 30.61 -38.82
C LYS A 215 -24.56 29.31 -39.58
N PRO A 216 -25.37 28.27 -39.40
CA PRO A 216 -25.19 26.98 -40.09
C PRO A 216 -25.13 27.10 -41.62
N GLN A 217 -25.87 28.05 -42.21
CA GLN A 217 -25.87 28.33 -43.65
C GLN A 217 -24.56 28.95 -44.17
N LYS A 218 -23.74 29.51 -43.28
CA LYS A 218 -22.48 30.19 -43.61
C LYS A 218 -21.26 29.41 -43.15
N ILE A 219 -21.38 28.70 -42.04
CA ILE A 219 -20.33 27.92 -41.40
C ILE A 219 -20.90 26.54 -41.15
N ALA A 220 -20.34 25.56 -41.84
CA ALA A 220 -20.81 24.19 -41.82
C ALA A 220 -20.41 23.48 -40.52
N VAL A 221 -19.14 23.66 -40.12
CA VAL A 221 -18.53 22.97 -38.99
C VAL A 221 -17.72 23.95 -38.14
N ALA A 222 -17.86 23.88 -36.83
CA ALA A 222 -17.03 24.58 -35.86
C ALA A 222 -16.04 23.60 -35.20
N HIS A 223 -14.74 23.83 -35.37
CA HIS A 223 -13.68 23.08 -34.67
C HIS A 223 -13.27 23.83 -33.39
N VAL A 224 -13.76 23.34 -32.26
CA VAL A 224 -13.70 23.99 -30.94
C VAL A 224 -12.60 23.39 -30.06
N ASP A 225 -12.03 24.20 -29.16
CA ASP A 225 -11.09 23.75 -28.13
C ASP A 225 -11.42 24.28 -26.73
N TRP A 226 -10.57 23.94 -25.77
CA TRP A 226 -10.78 24.22 -24.35
C TRP A 226 -10.79 25.70 -23.96
N ARG A 227 -10.34 26.61 -24.84
CA ARG A 227 -10.20 28.05 -24.54
C ARG A 227 -11.52 28.81 -24.64
N MET A 228 -12.60 28.13 -25.02
CA MET A 228 -13.93 28.70 -25.07
C MET A 228 -14.35 29.27 -23.70
N THR A 229 -14.96 30.44 -23.72
CA THR A 229 -15.52 31.12 -22.54
C THR A 229 -16.99 30.76 -22.31
N ASP A 230 -17.53 31.07 -21.13
CA ASP A 230 -18.96 30.83 -20.82
C ASP A 230 -19.90 31.65 -21.75
N ASP A 231 -19.52 32.86 -22.17
CA ASP A 231 -20.31 33.66 -23.13
C ASP A 231 -20.33 33.03 -24.53
N GLU A 232 -19.19 32.48 -24.95
CA GLU A 232 -19.04 31.79 -26.23
C GLU A 232 -19.77 30.45 -26.28
N MET A 233 -19.93 29.78 -25.13
CA MET A 233 -20.71 28.56 -25.01
C MET A 233 -22.14 28.77 -25.51
N GLU A 234 -22.80 29.86 -25.13
CA GLU A 234 -24.20 30.12 -25.51
C GLU A 234 -24.34 30.34 -27.03
N ALA A 235 -23.37 31.04 -27.65
CA ALA A 235 -23.35 31.22 -29.10
C ALA A 235 -23.20 29.89 -29.85
N LEU A 236 -22.32 29.00 -29.38
CA LEU A 236 -22.14 27.67 -29.96
C LEU A 236 -23.34 26.74 -29.69
N ASP A 237 -23.96 26.82 -28.51
CA ASP A 237 -25.20 26.11 -28.18
C ASP A 237 -26.32 26.47 -29.16
N GLN A 238 -26.56 27.76 -29.37
CA GLN A 238 -27.53 28.24 -30.34
C GLN A 238 -27.17 27.80 -31.76
N TYR A 239 -25.91 27.95 -32.17
CA TYR A 239 -25.45 27.53 -33.49
C TYR A 239 -25.75 26.06 -33.76
N VAL A 240 -25.45 25.15 -32.83
CA VAL A 240 -25.75 23.72 -33.00
C VAL A 240 -27.25 23.46 -33.01
N ARG A 241 -28.02 24.11 -32.13
CA ARG A 241 -29.48 23.97 -32.10
C ARG A 241 -30.15 24.39 -33.41
N GLU A 242 -29.58 25.37 -34.10
CA GLU A 242 -30.03 25.84 -35.42
C GLU A 242 -29.57 24.96 -36.58
N GLY A 243 -28.82 23.88 -36.34
CA GLY A 243 -28.32 22.95 -37.36
C GLY A 243 -26.82 23.04 -37.61
N GLY A 244 -26.06 23.77 -36.79
CA GLY A 244 -24.61 23.81 -36.88
C GLY A 244 -23.97 22.49 -36.46
N ALA A 245 -22.76 22.22 -36.93
CA ALA A 245 -22.02 21.02 -36.56
C ALA A 245 -20.76 21.38 -35.77
N VAL A 246 -20.43 20.62 -34.72
CA VAL A 246 -19.24 20.86 -33.89
C VAL A 246 -18.34 19.62 -33.87
N VAL A 247 -17.04 19.86 -33.93
CA VAL A 247 -16.02 18.84 -33.70
C VAL A 247 -15.05 19.29 -32.62
N VAL A 248 -14.77 18.40 -31.67
CA VAL A 248 -13.79 18.59 -30.61
C VAL A 248 -12.82 17.41 -30.63
N ALA A 249 -11.53 17.69 -30.75
CA ALA A 249 -10.49 16.69 -30.69
C ALA A 249 -9.49 17.07 -29.59
N LEU A 250 -9.62 16.45 -28.41
CA LEU A 250 -8.91 16.86 -27.19
C LEU A 250 -8.86 15.73 -26.14
N GLN A 251 -7.76 15.66 -25.40
CA GLN A 251 -7.59 14.81 -24.23
C GLN A 251 -8.11 15.52 -22.96
N GLY A 252 -9.24 15.08 -22.39
CA GLY A 252 -9.80 15.65 -21.15
C GLY A 252 -8.83 15.62 -19.96
N TRP A 253 -8.11 14.50 -19.77
CA TRP A 253 -7.15 14.32 -18.67
C TRP A 253 -6.04 15.39 -18.64
N THR A 254 -5.65 15.96 -19.79
CA THR A 254 -4.61 17.00 -19.86
C THR A 254 -5.05 18.36 -19.31
N LEU A 255 -6.35 18.57 -19.17
CA LEU A 255 -6.93 19.80 -18.61
C LEU A 255 -6.96 19.81 -17.08
N ASP A 256 -7.00 18.63 -16.46
CA ASP A 256 -7.07 18.45 -15.00
C ASP A 256 -5.72 18.03 -14.40
N TYR A 257 -4.95 17.19 -15.11
CA TYR A 257 -3.76 16.55 -14.56
C TYR A 257 -2.69 17.55 -14.11
N GLY A 258 -2.40 17.53 -12.80
CA GLY A 258 -1.38 18.38 -12.17
C GLY A 258 -1.75 19.87 -12.12
N LYS A 259 -3.02 20.22 -12.36
CA LYS A 259 -3.49 21.62 -12.44
C LYS A 259 -4.49 21.92 -11.33
N PRO A 260 -4.61 23.20 -10.91
CA PRO A 260 -5.65 23.62 -9.97
C PRO A 260 -7.04 23.59 -10.60
N THR A 261 -7.13 23.68 -11.93
CA THR A 261 -8.39 23.65 -12.67
C THR A 261 -8.98 22.25 -12.75
N LYS A 262 -10.31 22.15 -12.64
CA LYS A 262 -11.09 20.92 -12.71
C LYS A 262 -11.95 20.86 -13.94
N LEU A 263 -11.86 19.72 -14.66
CA LEU A 263 -12.57 19.52 -15.92
C LEU A 263 -14.08 19.71 -15.77
N ASN A 264 -14.64 19.19 -14.67
CA ASN A 264 -16.07 19.20 -14.37
C ASN A 264 -16.57 20.51 -13.71
N ASN A 265 -15.75 21.56 -13.63
CA ASN A 265 -16.14 22.84 -13.05
C ASN A 265 -15.70 24.05 -13.88
N ASP A 266 -14.43 24.09 -14.28
CA ASP A 266 -13.78 25.33 -14.70
C ASP A 266 -13.79 25.56 -16.22
N PHE A 267 -14.26 24.60 -17.02
CA PHE A 267 -14.21 24.68 -18.48
C PHE A 267 -15.60 24.80 -19.10
N ALA A 268 -15.88 25.92 -19.76
CA ALA A 268 -17.10 26.12 -20.54
C ALA A 268 -17.30 25.04 -21.60
N LEU A 269 -16.21 24.52 -22.17
CA LEU A 269 -16.24 23.40 -23.13
C LEU A 269 -16.90 22.15 -22.53
N GLN A 270 -16.55 21.79 -21.30
CA GLN A 270 -17.14 20.62 -20.66
C GLN A 270 -18.64 20.85 -20.39
N LYS A 271 -19.02 22.04 -19.92
CA LYS A 271 -20.43 22.41 -19.70
C LYS A 271 -21.24 22.31 -21.00
N PHE A 272 -20.72 22.85 -22.10
CA PHE A 272 -21.32 22.77 -23.43
C PHE A 272 -21.50 21.31 -23.90
N LEU A 273 -20.43 20.51 -23.85
CA LEU A 273 -20.49 19.11 -24.24
C LEU A 273 -21.50 18.33 -23.39
N ASN A 274 -21.56 18.63 -22.09
CA ASN A 274 -22.50 17.98 -21.18
C ASN A 274 -23.95 18.30 -21.51
N ARG A 275 -24.29 19.53 -21.93
CA ARG A 275 -25.64 19.86 -22.45
C ARG A 275 -26.02 18.99 -23.64
N ALA A 276 -25.04 18.71 -24.50
CA ALA A 276 -25.20 17.83 -25.65
C ALA A 276 -25.09 16.33 -25.32
N GLY A 277 -24.97 15.94 -24.05
CA GLY A 277 -24.90 14.54 -23.64
C GLY A 277 -23.55 13.87 -23.88
N ILE A 278 -22.46 14.62 -24.04
CA ILE A 278 -21.09 14.09 -24.16
C ILE A 278 -20.21 14.64 -23.03
N ALA A 279 -19.24 13.86 -22.56
CA ALA A 279 -18.22 14.31 -21.62
C ALA A 279 -16.82 13.93 -22.10
N LEU A 280 -15.86 14.85 -22.01
CA LEU A 280 -14.44 14.45 -21.93
C LEU A 280 -14.20 13.85 -20.54
N SER A 281 -13.45 12.76 -20.45
CA SER A 281 -13.07 12.16 -19.16
C SER A 281 -11.64 12.51 -18.76
N THR A 282 -11.37 12.43 -17.46
CA THR A 282 -10.02 12.55 -16.88
C THR A 282 -9.21 11.25 -17.01
N GLY A 283 -9.79 10.21 -17.62
CA GLY A 283 -9.15 8.91 -17.83
C GLY A 283 -8.36 8.80 -19.13
N ILE A 284 -7.36 7.92 -19.11
CA ILE A 284 -6.60 7.52 -20.31
C ILE A 284 -7.27 6.27 -20.91
N ALA A 285 -7.90 6.42 -22.08
CA ALA A 285 -8.55 5.35 -22.82
C ALA A 285 -7.57 4.40 -23.51
N ALA A 286 -6.38 4.86 -23.92
CA ALA A 286 -5.33 3.99 -24.45
C ALA A 286 -3.93 4.56 -24.21
N SER A 287 -2.96 3.66 -23.99
CA SER A 287 -1.54 3.96 -23.70
C SER A 287 -0.58 3.14 -24.57
N GLU A 288 -1.09 2.65 -25.68
CA GLU A 288 -0.42 1.74 -26.60
C GLU A 288 -0.74 2.14 -28.04
N ASP A 289 0.14 1.77 -28.97
CA ASP A 289 -0.13 1.88 -30.40
C ASP A 289 -0.87 0.61 -30.84
N SER A 290 -2.15 0.75 -31.17
CA SER A 290 -2.98 -0.37 -31.63
C SER A 290 -4.11 0.12 -32.54
N ILE A 291 -4.75 -0.78 -33.27
CA ILE A 291 -5.97 -0.51 -34.02
C ILE A 291 -7.13 -1.15 -33.27
N VAL A 292 -8.03 -0.32 -32.74
CA VAL A 292 -9.29 -0.77 -32.15
C VAL A 292 -10.22 -1.16 -33.29
N PRO A 293 -10.66 -2.43 -33.41
CA PRO A 293 -11.49 -2.86 -34.52
C PRO A 293 -12.79 -2.06 -34.63
N ALA A 294 -13.28 -1.91 -35.85
CA ALA A 294 -14.63 -1.39 -36.07
C ALA A 294 -15.63 -2.22 -35.28
N THR A 295 -16.41 -1.54 -34.43
CA THR A 295 -17.35 -2.18 -33.52
C THR A 295 -18.76 -1.80 -33.99
N PRO A 296 -19.65 -2.77 -34.27
CA PRO A 296 -21.03 -2.43 -34.65
C PRO A 296 -21.74 -1.70 -33.51
N PHE A 297 -22.78 -0.94 -33.85
CA PHE A 297 -23.43 -0.03 -32.90
C PHE A 297 -23.93 -0.74 -31.64
N ASP A 298 -24.53 -1.93 -31.78
CA ASP A 298 -25.01 -2.74 -30.65
C ASP A 298 -23.94 -2.95 -29.57
N LYS A 299 -22.71 -3.29 -30.00
CA LYS A 299 -21.56 -3.53 -29.14
C LYS A 299 -20.96 -2.25 -28.58
N ALA A 300 -20.86 -1.21 -29.39
CA ALA A 300 -20.37 0.09 -28.93
C ALA A 300 -21.31 0.67 -27.87
N ASN A 301 -22.62 0.51 -28.06
CA ASN A 301 -23.66 1.01 -27.16
C ASN A 301 -23.67 0.32 -25.79
N HIS A 302 -23.02 -0.83 -25.61
CA HIS A 302 -22.78 -1.36 -24.27
C HIS A 302 -22.01 -0.36 -23.42
N TYR A 303 -21.08 0.40 -24.00
CA TYR A 303 -20.26 1.39 -23.30
C TYR A 303 -20.93 2.75 -23.06
N HIS A 304 -22.22 2.89 -23.37
CA HIS A 304 -22.96 4.12 -23.07
C HIS A 304 -23.10 4.31 -21.55
N SER A 305 -22.82 5.51 -21.03
CA SER A 305 -22.73 5.74 -19.58
C SER A 305 -24.03 5.44 -18.82
N LEU A 306 -25.19 5.78 -19.38
CA LEU A 306 -26.49 5.42 -18.79
C LEU A 306 -26.64 3.91 -18.61
N ARG A 307 -26.29 3.12 -19.64
CA ARG A 307 -26.35 1.66 -19.60
C ARG A 307 -25.34 1.07 -18.62
N MET A 308 -24.14 1.64 -18.56
CA MET A 308 -23.10 1.27 -17.58
C MET A 308 -23.58 1.51 -16.14
N ILE A 309 -24.24 2.64 -15.86
CA ILE A 309 -24.83 2.93 -14.56
C ILE A 309 -25.91 1.89 -14.21
N ASP A 310 -26.81 1.59 -15.14
CA ASP A 310 -27.87 0.60 -14.92
C ASP A 310 -27.29 -0.81 -14.69
N GLN A 311 -26.25 -1.19 -15.43
CA GLN A 311 -25.55 -2.46 -15.22
C GLN A 311 -24.85 -2.52 -13.86
N ALA A 312 -24.22 -1.43 -13.41
CA ALA A 312 -23.62 -1.36 -12.08
C ALA A 312 -24.67 -1.52 -10.97
N LYS A 313 -25.84 -0.87 -11.12
CA LYS A 313 -26.99 -1.04 -10.22
C LYS A 313 -27.51 -2.48 -10.23
N ALA A 314 -27.65 -3.08 -11.41
CA ALA A 314 -28.13 -4.46 -11.57
C ALA A 314 -27.18 -5.50 -10.98
N LEU A 315 -25.86 -5.30 -11.10
CA LEU A 315 -24.84 -6.15 -10.47
C LEU A 315 -24.91 -6.07 -8.94
N GLU A 316 -24.99 -4.86 -8.39
CA GLU A 316 -25.08 -4.67 -6.94
C GLU A 316 -26.36 -5.30 -6.39
N ASN A 317 -27.48 -5.18 -7.11
CA ASN A 317 -28.75 -5.81 -6.75
C ASN A 317 -28.80 -7.33 -7.04
N GLY A 318 -27.74 -7.92 -7.58
CA GLY A 318 -27.68 -9.34 -7.92
C GLY A 318 -28.63 -9.78 -9.04
N THR A 319 -29.15 -8.84 -9.83
CA THR A 319 -30.06 -9.13 -10.95
C THR A 319 -29.30 -9.66 -12.17
N ILE A 320 -28.01 -9.30 -12.29
CA ILE A 320 -27.09 -9.87 -13.27
C ILE A 320 -25.78 -10.27 -12.58
N THR A 321 -25.00 -11.13 -13.25
CA THR A 321 -23.62 -11.46 -12.86
C THR A 321 -22.62 -10.74 -13.77
N ALA A 322 -21.37 -10.64 -13.32
CA ALA A 322 -20.30 -9.99 -14.08
C ALA A 322 -20.04 -10.64 -15.46
N ASP A 323 -20.30 -11.95 -15.58
CA ASP A 323 -20.14 -12.67 -16.85
C ASP A 323 -21.15 -12.22 -17.92
N GLN A 324 -22.33 -11.74 -17.49
CA GLN A 324 -23.39 -11.22 -18.36
C GLN A 324 -23.12 -9.80 -18.87
N LEU A 325 -22.04 -9.15 -18.41
CA LEU A 325 -21.61 -7.87 -18.98
C LEU A 325 -21.06 -8.08 -20.40
N GLU A 326 -21.63 -7.35 -21.35
CA GLU A 326 -21.25 -7.37 -22.77
C GLU A 326 -20.16 -6.32 -23.08
N ILE A 327 -19.16 -6.23 -22.20
CA ILE A 327 -17.99 -5.36 -22.34
C ILE A 327 -16.69 -6.14 -22.19
N GLY A 328 -15.58 -5.48 -22.51
CA GLY A 328 -14.24 -6.03 -22.41
C GLY A 328 -13.73 -6.62 -23.71
N ALA A 329 -12.46 -7.02 -23.68
CA ALA A 329 -11.83 -7.74 -24.77
C ALA A 329 -12.49 -9.13 -24.94
N PRO A 330 -12.42 -9.72 -26.15
CA PRO A 330 -12.82 -11.11 -26.35
C PRO A 330 -12.15 -12.04 -25.32
N GLY A 331 -12.95 -12.78 -24.56
CA GLY A 331 -12.47 -13.68 -23.49
C GLY A 331 -12.13 -13.01 -22.15
N ALA A 332 -12.49 -11.74 -21.94
CA ALA A 332 -12.31 -11.07 -20.66
C ALA A 332 -13.06 -11.79 -19.53
N ASP A 333 -12.38 -12.02 -18.40
CA ASP A 333 -12.99 -12.59 -17.20
C ASP A 333 -13.86 -11.56 -16.46
N ALA A 334 -14.65 -12.05 -15.51
CA ALA A 334 -15.50 -11.23 -14.65
C ALA A 334 -14.75 -10.08 -13.96
N GLY A 335 -13.50 -10.31 -13.51
CA GLY A 335 -12.70 -9.30 -12.82
C GLY A 335 -12.31 -8.15 -13.73
N ALA A 336 -11.86 -8.45 -14.95
CA ALA A 336 -11.52 -7.45 -15.96
C ALA A 336 -12.74 -6.61 -16.37
N LYS A 337 -13.90 -7.26 -16.55
CA LYS A 337 -15.17 -6.59 -16.87
C LYS A 337 -15.62 -5.66 -15.73
N LEU A 338 -15.55 -6.12 -14.48
CA LEU A 338 -15.88 -5.30 -13.31
C LEU A 338 -14.96 -4.09 -13.17
N ALA A 339 -13.65 -4.26 -13.39
CA ALA A 339 -12.69 -3.17 -13.34
C ALA A 339 -13.02 -2.08 -14.39
N GLN A 340 -13.34 -2.50 -15.62
CA GLN A 340 -13.69 -1.59 -16.70
C GLN A 340 -15.02 -0.85 -16.43
N LEU A 341 -16.05 -1.56 -15.97
CA LEU A 341 -17.32 -0.96 -15.57
C LEU A 341 -17.13 0.08 -14.46
N THR A 342 -16.37 -0.28 -13.42
CA THR A 342 -16.05 0.60 -12.29
C THR A 342 -15.36 1.87 -12.77
N GLN A 343 -14.38 1.72 -13.68
CA GLN A 343 -13.65 2.84 -14.26
C GLN A 343 -14.59 3.78 -15.04
N ILE A 344 -15.39 3.25 -15.98
CA ILE A 344 -16.24 4.07 -16.85
C ILE A 344 -17.33 4.80 -16.06
N VAL A 345 -17.97 4.13 -15.09
CA VAL A 345 -18.99 4.77 -14.24
C VAL A 345 -18.35 5.85 -13.36
N GLY A 346 -17.17 5.58 -12.77
CA GLY A 346 -16.43 6.59 -12.01
C GLY A 346 -15.98 7.80 -12.85
N GLU A 347 -15.50 7.55 -14.06
CA GLU A 347 -15.16 8.61 -15.03
C GLU A 347 -16.39 9.41 -15.46
N THR A 348 -17.56 8.77 -15.60
CA THR A 348 -18.83 9.45 -15.89
C THR A 348 -19.17 10.43 -14.76
N ILE A 349 -19.23 9.96 -13.52
CA ILE A 349 -19.60 10.79 -12.37
C ILE A 349 -18.61 11.94 -12.16
N SER A 350 -17.31 11.69 -12.37
CA SER A 350 -16.27 12.71 -12.17
C SER A 350 -16.14 13.73 -13.30
N SER A 351 -16.78 13.50 -14.46
CA SER A 351 -16.70 14.40 -15.62
C SER A 351 -17.95 15.24 -15.86
N ILE A 352 -19.05 15.00 -15.15
CA ILE A 352 -20.28 15.77 -15.31
C ILE A 352 -20.26 17.10 -14.55
N THR A 353 -20.68 18.15 -15.22
CA THR A 353 -20.96 19.49 -14.69
C THR A 353 -22.43 19.60 -14.30
N SER A 354 -22.83 20.71 -13.67
CA SER A 354 -24.24 21.05 -13.43
C SER A 354 -25.08 21.21 -14.71
N ALA A 355 -24.44 21.33 -15.87
CA ALA A 355 -25.12 21.40 -17.16
C ALA A 355 -25.45 20.01 -17.75
N ALA A 356 -24.98 18.91 -17.16
CA ALA A 356 -25.25 17.57 -17.63
C ALA A 356 -26.69 17.13 -17.30
N PRO A 357 -27.40 16.45 -18.23
CA PRO A 357 -28.72 15.87 -17.95
C PRO A 357 -28.76 14.92 -16.75
N LEU A 358 -27.65 14.24 -16.47
CA LEU A 358 -27.52 13.31 -15.35
C LEU A 358 -27.21 13.95 -14.00
N TYR A 359 -26.87 15.24 -13.95
CA TYR A 359 -26.28 15.86 -12.77
C TYR A 359 -27.17 15.77 -11.54
N GLU A 360 -28.43 16.21 -11.66
CA GLU A 360 -29.37 16.20 -10.53
C GLU A 360 -29.66 14.79 -10.03
N THR A 361 -29.80 13.82 -10.94
CA THR A 361 -29.99 12.41 -10.59
C THR A 361 -28.79 11.89 -9.78
N MET A 362 -27.56 12.08 -10.28
CA MET A 362 -26.36 11.62 -9.59
C MET A 362 -26.15 12.34 -8.27
N ARG A 363 -26.41 13.66 -8.20
CA ARG A 363 -26.34 14.45 -6.96
C ARG A 363 -27.29 13.91 -5.89
N ASN A 364 -28.54 13.64 -6.27
CA ASN A 364 -29.54 13.10 -5.35
C ASN A 364 -29.20 11.67 -4.92
N GLU A 365 -28.74 10.81 -5.82
CA GLU A 365 -28.30 9.45 -5.48
C GLU A 365 -27.08 9.45 -4.56
N MET A 366 -26.08 10.30 -4.80
CA MET A 366 -24.93 10.45 -3.90
C MET A 366 -25.35 10.94 -2.51
N ALA A 367 -26.28 11.89 -2.42
CA ALA A 367 -26.81 12.36 -1.14
C ALA A 367 -27.56 11.23 -0.40
N ALA A 368 -28.40 10.47 -1.10
CA ALA A 368 -29.13 9.34 -0.52
C ALA A 368 -28.18 8.24 -0.04
N VAL A 369 -27.22 7.84 -0.86
CA VAL A 369 -26.26 6.76 -0.55
C VAL A 369 -25.41 7.10 0.67
N GLN A 370 -25.01 8.37 0.86
CA GLN A 370 -24.32 8.79 2.07
C GLN A 370 -25.15 8.54 3.34
N GLN A 371 -26.46 8.76 3.29
CA GLN A 371 -27.35 8.58 4.44
C GLN A 371 -27.72 7.11 4.70
N THR A 372 -27.83 6.30 3.65
CA THR A 372 -28.34 4.93 3.77
C THR A 372 -27.26 3.85 3.87
N THR A 373 -25.98 4.20 3.68
CA THR A 373 -24.89 3.21 3.61
C THR A 373 -23.99 3.32 4.84
N PRO A 374 -24.17 2.50 5.88
CA PRO A 374 -23.31 2.53 7.05
C PRO A 374 -21.93 1.93 6.76
N LEU A 375 -20.94 2.31 7.58
CA LEU A 375 -19.63 1.66 7.63
C LEU A 375 -19.70 0.34 8.43
N PRO A 376 -18.90 -0.69 8.07
CA PRO A 376 -17.91 -0.71 7.00
C PRO A 376 -18.49 -0.92 5.60
N ILE A 377 -17.87 -0.30 4.59
CA ILE A 377 -18.27 -0.41 3.17
C ILE A 377 -17.34 -1.40 2.47
N ASN A 378 -17.87 -2.56 2.07
CA ASN A 378 -17.18 -3.50 1.18
C ASN A 378 -17.47 -3.15 -0.28
N LYS A 379 -16.45 -2.66 -1.01
CA LYS A 379 -16.60 -2.16 -2.38
C LYS A 379 -17.02 -3.24 -3.38
N SER A 380 -16.69 -4.51 -3.12
CA SER A 380 -17.10 -5.62 -3.99
C SER A 380 -18.56 -6.00 -3.79
N ALA A 381 -19.08 -5.84 -2.57
CA ALA A 381 -20.49 -6.10 -2.27
C ALA A 381 -21.40 -4.92 -2.65
N LEU A 382 -20.87 -3.69 -2.57
CA LEU A 382 -21.58 -2.44 -2.83
C LEU A 382 -20.93 -1.70 -3.99
N LEU A 383 -20.87 -2.35 -5.16
CA LEU A 383 -20.15 -1.86 -6.33
C LEU A 383 -20.56 -0.43 -6.72
N TYR A 384 -21.83 -0.22 -7.04
CA TYR A 384 -22.36 1.05 -7.51
C TYR A 384 -22.31 2.13 -6.42
N ARG A 385 -22.79 1.80 -5.22
CA ARG A 385 -22.75 2.72 -4.06
C ARG A 385 -21.32 3.14 -3.74
N SER A 386 -20.35 2.22 -3.80
CA SER A 386 -18.96 2.56 -3.54
C SER A 386 -18.33 3.45 -4.60
N ILE A 387 -18.80 3.41 -5.86
CA ILE A 387 -18.38 4.35 -6.91
C ILE A 387 -18.91 5.75 -6.62
N LEU A 388 -20.20 5.86 -6.24
CA LEU A 388 -20.79 7.15 -5.84
C LEU A 388 -20.07 7.75 -4.62
N LEU A 389 -19.85 6.93 -3.60
CA LEU A 389 -19.14 7.36 -2.40
C LEU A 389 -17.66 7.68 -2.66
N ASN A 390 -17.03 7.03 -3.64
CA ASN A 390 -15.67 7.38 -4.06
C ASN A 390 -15.59 8.84 -4.51
N TYR A 391 -16.54 9.28 -5.33
CA TYR A 391 -16.62 10.68 -5.76
C TYR A 391 -16.86 11.62 -4.58
N VAL A 392 -17.84 11.31 -3.71
CA VAL A 392 -18.13 12.12 -2.51
C VAL A 392 -16.87 12.28 -1.64
N PHE A 393 -16.17 11.20 -1.35
CA PHE A 393 -15.00 11.22 -0.47
C PHE A 393 -13.80 11.93 -1.10
N SER A 394 -13.60 11.81 -2.41
CA SER A 394 -12.48 12.44 -3.12
C SER A 394 -12.69 13.93 -3.40
N THR A 395 -13.93 14.41 -3.36
CA THR A 395 -14.27 15.82 -3.58
C THR A 395 -14.57 16.60 -2.31
N ALA A 396 -14.64 15.93 -1.16
CA ALA A 396 -14.73 16.58 0.13
C ALA A 396 -13.57 17.56 0.36
N SER A 397 -13.88 18.74 0.90
CA SER A 397 -12.93 19.82 1.14
C SER A 397 -13.34 20.63 2.38
N LEU A 398 -12.68 21.75 2.65
CA LEU A 398 -12.94 22.63 3.79
C LEU A 398 -13.93 23.78 3.49
N GLU A 399 -14.87 23.58 2.56
CA GLU A 399 -15.86 24.60 2.22
C GLU A 399 -16.67 25.03 3.47
N PRO A 400 -16.72 26.34 3.82
CA PRO A 400 -17.37 26.83 5.04
C PRO A 400 -18.81 26.37 5.26
N ASN A 401 -19.56 26.18 4.18
CA ASN A 401 -20.97 25.76 4.22
C ASN A 401 -21.17 24.37 3.59
N GLY A 402 -20.14 23.52 3.65
CA GLY A 402 -20.19 22.15 3.13
C GLY A 402 -21.18 21.27 3.89
N THR A 403 -21.65 20.21 3.22
CA THR A 403 -22.54 19.22 3.83
C THR A 403 -21.80 18.41 4.88
N VAL A 404 -22.40 18.30 6.08
CA VAL A 404 -21.91 17.40 7.13
C VAL A 404 -21.97 15.96 6.65
N SER A 405 -20.84 15.26 6.73
CA SER A 405 -20.80 13.85 6.36
C SER A 405 -21.33 12.99 7.50
N PRO A 406 -22.30 12.08 7.27
CA PRO A 406 -22.80 11.18 8.32
C PRO A 406 -21.71 10.25 8.87
N TYR A 407 -20.62 10.05 8.12
CA TYR A 407 -19.51 9.20 8.52
C TYR A 407 -18.63 9.80 9.62
N HIS A 408 -18.74 11.11 9.92
CA HIS A 408 -17.96 11.75 10.99
C HIS A 408 -18.19 11.09 12.34
N ALA A 409 -19.41 10.58 12.58
CA ALA A 409 -19.82 10.04 13.87
C ALA A 409 -19.12 8.70 14.14
N VAL A 410 -18.77 7.98 13.08
CA VAL A 410 -18.00 6.74 13.14
C VAL A 410 -16.53 7.05 13.39
N TRP A 411 -15.97 8.03 12.68
CA TRP A 411 -14.60 8.50 12.83
C TRP A 411 -14.42 9.85 12.13
N PRO A 412 -13.72 10.85 12.71
CA PRO A 412 -12.98 10.85 13.97
C PRO A 412 -13.84 11.00 15.24
N GLY A 413 -15.16 11.04 15.11
CA GLY A 413 -16.10 11.16 16.23
C GLY A 413 -16.82 12.51 16.24
N ALA A 414 -18.03 12.52 16.82
CA ALA A 414 -18.83 13.73 16.94
C ALA A 414 -18.44 14.57 18.17
N VAL A 415 -18.59 15.88 18.06
CA VAL A 415 -18.59 16.81 19.19
C VAL A 415 -20.03 16.96 19.68
N ALA A 416 -20.25 17.05 20.98
CA ALA A 416 -21.58 17.29 21.53
C ALA A 416 -22.13 18.66 21.07
N ASN A 417 -23.42 18.73 20.73
CA ASN A 417 -24.03 19.95 20.18
C ASN A 417 -24.00 21.15 21.15
N ASP A 418 -23.89 20.89 22.45
CA ASP A 418 -23.80 21.88 23.53
C ASP A 418 -22.35 22.14 23.98
N ALA A 419 -21.35 21.57 23.29
CA ALA A 419 -19.95 21.82 23.57
C ALA A 419 -19.64 23.32 23.44
N PRO A 420 -18.99 23.95 24.45
CA PRO A 420 -18.64 25.36 24.38
C PRO A 420 -17.74 25.66 23.19
N THR A 421 -18.10 26.71 22.44
CA THR A 421 -17.28 27.24 21.36
C THR A 421 -16.18 28.14 21.91
N VAL A 422 -14.97 27.97 21.40
CA VAL A 422 -13.82 28.83 21.64
C VAL A 422 -13.78 29.90 20.56
N ASN A 423 -13.67 31.15 20.99
CA ASN A 423 -13.49 32.31 20.12
C ASN A 423 -12.23 33.06 20.51
N ASP A 424 -11.63 33.70 19.51
CA ASP A 424 -10.52 34.65 19.62
C ASP A 424 -9.28 34.02 20.27
N ARG A 425 -8.98 32.76 19.93
CA ARG A 425 -7.79 32.05 20.39
C ARG A 425 -6.62 32.37 19.47
N ASP A 426 -5.62 33.04 20.03
CA ASP A 426 -4.37 33.34 19.34
C ASP A 426 -3.43 32.14 19.33
N ILE A 427 -2.94 31.78 18.14
CA ILE A 427 -1.96 30.71 17.91
C ILE A 427 -0.72 31.30 17.24
N GLU A 428 0.44 31.22 17.90
CA GLU A 428 1.73 31.58 17.29
C GLU A 428 2.20 30.46 16.35
N VAL A 429 2.47 30.82 15.09
CA VAL A 429 3.06 29.94 14.07
C VAL A 429 4.49 30.38 13.80
N ASN A 430 5.44 29.47 13.99
CA ASN A 430 6.85 29.71 13.71
C ASN A 430 7.20 29.30 12.27
N PHE A 431 7.64 30.26 11.45
CA PHE A 431 8.16 30.02 10.10
C PHE A 431 9.68 29.86 10.08
N ASP A 432 10.35 30.25 11.16
CA ASP A 432 11.80 30.15 11.32
C ASP A 432 12.16 28.82 11.97
N TYR A 433 12.21 27.77 11.15
CA TYR A 433 12.61 26.44 11.56
C TYR A 433 13.68 25.88 10.63
N PHE A 434 14.55 25.06 11.18
CA PHE A 434 15.61 24.41 10.43
C PHE A 434 15.14 23.04 9.91
N LYS A 435 15.26 22.83 8.58
CA LYS A 435 14.98 21.53 7.96
C LYS A 435 16.28 20.72 7.83
N PRO A 436 16.46 19.63 8.59
CA PRO A 436 17.70 18.87 8.63
C PRO A 436 17.86 17.90 7.45
N ASP A 437 17.85 18.43 6.22
CA ASP A 437 18.00 17.63 4.99
C ASP A 437 19.35 16.85 4.94
N TYR A 438 20.34 17.27 5.74
CA TYR A 438 21.61 16.56 5.88
C TYR A 438 21.48 15.16 6.51
N LEU A 439 20.37 14.85 7.20
CA LEU A 439 20.20 13.55 7.85
C LEU A 439 20.13 12.39 6.87
N ARG A 440 19.72 12.65 5.61
CA ARG A 440 19.51 11.64 4.55
C ARG A 440 18.48 10.58 4.94
N ALA A 441 17.58 10.97 5.83
CA ALA A 441 16.51 10.17 6.41
C ALA A 441 15.17 10.91 6.24
N HIS A 442 14.07 10.31 6.70
CA HIS A 442 12.76 10.96 6.62
C HIS A 442 12.64 12.03 7.71
N VAL A 443 12.41 13.27 7.29
CA VAL A 443 12.40 14.43 8.17
C VAL A 443 10.96 14.88 8.46
N PRO A 444 10.60 15.19 9.72
CA PRO A 444 9.28 15.69 10.05
C PRO A 444 8.91 17.01 9.36
N VAL A 445 7.60 17.27 9.26
CA VAL A 445 7.05 18.53 8.75
C VAL A 445 6.70 19.42 9.94
N GLN A 446 6.94 20.72 9.83
CA GLN A 446 6.58 21.68 10.87
C GLN A 446 5.05 21.87 10.92
N TRP A 447 4.40 21.22 11.89
CA TRP A 447 2.97 21.41 12.19
C TRP A 447 2.84 22.16 13.51
N THR A 448 2.03 23.22 13.51
CA THR A 448 1.62 23.89 14.75
C THR A 448 0.33 23.27 15.23
N SER A 449 0.41 22.50 16.33
CA SER A 449 -0.76 22.00 17.06
C SER A 449 -1.47 23.17 17.76
N THR A 450 -2.78 23.28 17.58
CA THR A 450 -3.57 24.42 18.08
C THR A 450 -4.27 24.15 19.41
N GLY A 451 -4.43 22.87 19.79
CA GLY A 451 -5.32 22.47 20.89
C GLY A 451 -6.81 22.68 20.58
N LEU A 452 -7.16 22.95 19.32
CA LEU A 452 -8.53 23.20 18.88
C LEU A 452 -9.01 22.12 17.91
N TYR A 453 -10.31 21.87 17.94
CA TYR A 453 -11.00 20.93 17.08
C TYR A 453 -12.12 21.63 16.31
N ALA A 454 -12.18 21.46 15.00
CA ALA A 454 -13.27 21.93 14.17
C ALA A 454 -14.44 20.92 14.26
N PRO A 455 -15.61 21.29 14.80
CA PRO A 455 -16.79 20.41 14.75
C PRO A 455 -17.24 20.20 13.30
N ALA A 456 -17.77 19.02 12.98
CA ALA A 456 -18.23 18.71 11.63
C ALA A 456 -19.35 19.67 11.20
N GLY A 457 -19.19 20.33 10.04
CA GLY A 457 -20.09 21.36 9.52
C GLY A 457 -20.06 22.71 10.24
N GLY A 458 -19.32 22.83 11.34
CA GLY A 458 -19.13 24.10 12.01
C GLY A 458 -18.20 25.01 11.21
N VAL A 459 -18.55 26.30 11.11
CA VAL A 459 -17.69 27.30 10.50
C VAL A 459 -16.62 27.72 11.49
N VAL A 460 -15.36 27.50 11.13
CA VAL A 460 -14.21 28.04 11.85
C VAL A 460 -13.64 29.21 11.06
N THR A 461 -13.35 30.31 11.75
CA THR A 461 -12.71 31.49 11.16
C THR A 461 -11.25 31.57 11.60
N LEU A 462 -10.38 31.96 10.67
CA LEU A 462 -8.96 32.20 10.92
C LEU A 462 -8.60 33.60 10.43
N GLU A 463 -8.27 34.50 11.36
CA GLU A 463 -7.78 35.82 11.04
C GLU A 463 -6.26 35.77 10.91
N VAL A 464 -5.79 35.98 9.68
CA VAL A 464 -4.38 35.86 9.31
C VAL A 464 -3.80 37.27 9.13
N PRO A 465 -2.68 37.62 9.79
CA PRO A 465 -2.12 38.96 9.69
C PRO A 465 -1.77 39.37 8.26
N GLU A 466 -1.92 40.68 7.98
CA GLU A 466 -1.51 41.27 6.70
C GLU A 466 -0.08 40.91 6.31
N GLY A 467 0.14 40.63 5.02
CA GLY A 467 1.44 40.21 4.48
C GLY A 467 1.85 38.75 4.76
N THR A 468 1.06 37.97 5.51
CA THR A 468 1.35 36.56 5.75
C THR A 468 1.00 35.70 4.53
N THR A 469 2.02 35.18 3.85
CA THR A 469 1.90 34.18 2.77
C THR A 469 2.47 32.83 3.20
N ASP A 470 2.29 31.80 2.37
CA ASP A 470 2.90 30.46 2.57
C ASP A 470 2.41 29.75 3.84
N LEU A 471 1.13 29.91 4.17
CA LEU A 471 0.48 29.26 5.31
C LEU A 471 -0.69 28.40 4.83
N GLU A 472 -0.82 27.20 5.39
CA GLU A 472 -1.96 26.31 5.18
C GLU A 472 -2.61 25.96 6.52
N VAL A 473 -3.93 25.80 6.52
CA VAL A 473 -4.66 25.12 7.58
C VAL A 473 -4.91 23.67 7.17
N GLN A 474 -4.77 22.74 8.10
CA GLN A 474 -5.23 21.36 7.96
C GLN A 474 -6.25 21.05 9.06
N VAL A 475 -7.35 20.40 8.69
CA VAL A 475 -8.29 19.81 9.66
C VAL A 475 -8.21 18.30 9.56
N GLY A 476 -7.93 17.64 10.69
CA GLY A 476 -7.74 16.20 10.81
C GLY A 476 -6.27 15.79 10.77
N ALA A 477 -5.87 14.86 11.65
CA ALA A 477 -4.51 14.32 11.73
C ALA A 477 -4.29 13.07 10.85
N HIS A 478 -5.38 12.43 10.43
CA HIS A 478 -5.41 11.14 9.75
C HIS A 478 -5.15 11.28 8.24
N THR A 479 -3.88 11.41 7.86
CA THR A 479 -3.46 11.72 6.48
C THR A 479 -3.59 10.55 5.50
N ASP A 480 -3.87 9.35 6.00
CA ASP A 480 -3.98 8.16 5.17
C ASP A 480 -5.17 8.20 4.22
N ASN A 481 -4.86 8.04 2.93
CA ASN A 481 -5.82 7.86 1.86
C ASN A 481 -6.15 6.37 1.71
N LEU A 482 -7.39 5.99 2.06
CA LEU A 482 -7.83 4.60 2.06
C LEU A 482 -8.58 4.19 0.78
N MET A 483 -8.62 5.04 -0.26
CA MET A 483 -9.42 4.80 -1.48
C MET A 483 -9.09 3.47 -2.19
N SER A 484 -7.85 3.01 -2.04
CA SER A 484 -7.34 1.75 -2.60
C SER A 484 -7.72 0.49 -1.79
N LYS A 485 -8.20 0.64 -0.55
CA LYS A 485 -8.67 -0.49 0.25
C LYS A 485 -9.93 -1.10 -0.37
N THR A 486 -10.09 -2.42 -0.19
CA THR A 486 -11.28 -3.16 -0.61
C THR A 486 -12.47 -2.89 0.31
N THR A 487 -12.19 -2.60 1.58
CA THR A 487 -13.18 -2.27 2.61
C THR A 487 -12.79 -0.96 3.28
N TRP A 488 -13.76 -0.05 3.42
CA TRP A 488 -13.60 1.19 4.18
C TRP A 488 -14.27 1.05 5.55
N GLU A 489 -13.48 1.11 6.63
CA GLU A 489 -13.94 1.06 8.03
C GLU A 489 -14.27 2.46 8.58
N ARG A 490 -13.74 3.50 7.90
CA ARG A 490 -14.04 4.92 8.06
C ARG A 490 -14.13 5.58 6.69
N ALA A 491 -14.60 6.82 6.62
CA ALA A 491 -14.44 7.62 5.41
C ALA A 491 -12.95 7.64 5.00
N PRO A 492 -12.62 7.40 3.73
CA PRO A 492 -11.27 7.10 3.29
C PRO A 492 -10.32 8.31 3.25
N ILE A 493 -10.85 9.52 3.18
CA ILE A 493 -10.11 10.78 3.24
C ILE A 493 -10.86 11.69 4.22
N ILE A 494 -10.22 12.02 5.34
CA ILE A 494 -10.83 12.86 6.39
C ILE A 494 -9.91 13.99 6.86
N ALA A 495 -8.68 14.05 6.34
CA ALA A 495 -7.76 15.15 6.54
C ALA A 495 -7.77 16.04 5.29
N HIS A 496 -8.14 17.30 5.46
CA HIS A 496 -8.25 18.26 4.36
C HIS A 496 -7.41 19.50 4.65
N LYS A 497 -6.84 20.09 3.59
CA LYS A 497 -6.00 21.29 3.66
C LYS A 497 -6.60 22.43 2.86
N GLN A 498 -6.33 23.64 3.31
CA GLN A 498 -6.64 24.87 2.57
C GLN A 498 -5.51 25.88 2.73
N LYS A 499 -5.11 26.53 1.64
CA LYS A 499 -4.20 27.67 1.68
C LYS A 499 -4.89 28.85 2.34
N LEU A 500 -4.19 29.48 3.28
CA LEU A 500 -4.65 30.71 3.92
C LEU A 500 -4.09 31.93 3.19
N VAL A 501 -4.91 32.97 3.12
CA VAL A 501 -4.54 34.30 2.62
C VAL A 501 -4.58 35.32 3.75
N PRO A 502 -3.89 36.47 3.65
CA PRO A 502 -4.06 37.56 4.60
C PRO A 502 -5.53 37.96 4.79
N GLY A 503 -5.91 38.32 6.01
CA GLY A 503 -7.28 38.66 6.40
C GLY A 503 -8.10 37.48 6.92
N LEU A 504 -9.43 37.61 6.85
CA LEU A 504 -10.36 36.61 7.37
C LEU A 504 -10.54 35.44 6.42
N ASN A 505 -10.17 34.24 6.87
CA ASN A 505 -10.42 32.99 6.20
C ASN A 505 -11.55 32.24 6.91
N ARG A 506 -12.34 31.46 6.17
CA ARG A 506 -13.40 30.60 6.72
C ARG A 506 -13.18 29.20 6.22
N ILE A 507 -13.40 28.21 7.09
CA ILE A 507 -13.35 26.78 6.74
C ILE A 507 -14.52 26.03 7.39
N GLY A 508 -14.94 24.93 6.78
CA GLY A 508 -15.96 24.01 7.31
C GLY A 508 -15.59 22.57 6.95
N SER A 509 -15.26 21.75 7.95
CA SER A 509 -14.89 20.35 7.70
C SER A 509 -16.12 19.45 7.70
N PRO A 510 -16.34 18.60 6.67
CA PRO A 510 -17.45 17.66 6.64
C PRO A 510 -17.34 16.56 7.70
N TYR A 511 -16.11 16.28 8.18
CA TYR A 511 -15.84 15.23 9.17
C TYR A 511 -15.47 15.76 10.55
N GLY A 512 -15.18 17.06 10.66
CA GLY A 512 -14.49 17.62 11.81
C GLY A 512 -13.04 17.12 11.94
N GLY A 513 -12.33 17.60 12.96
CA GLY A 513 -10.95 17.19 13.22
C GLY A 513 -10.13 18.23 14.00
N LEU A 514 -8.99 17.80 14.53
CA LEU A 514 -7.99 18.71 15.11
C LEU A 514 -7.49 19.70 14.04
N ILE A 515 -7.27 20.96 14.44
CA ILE A 515 -6.84 22.04 13.57
C ILE A 515 -5.32 22.20 13.67
N TYR A 516 -4.65 22.30 12.53
CA TYR A 516 -3.20 22.52 12.43
C TYR A 516 -2.91 23.70 11.52
N LEU A 517 -1.89 24.50 11.89
CA LEU A 517 -1.33 25.54 11.03
C LEU A 517 0.06 25.11 10.54
N ILE A 518 0.24 25.08 9.23
CA ILE A 518 1.41 24.50 8.57
C ILE A 518 2.07 25.56 7.68
N PRO A 519 3.24 26.10 8.05
CA PRO A 519 4.03 26.92 7.14
C PRO A 519 4.52 26.04 5.98
N THR A 520 4.34 26.51 4.75
CA THR A 520 4.75 25.78 3.52
C THR A 520 6.12 26.23 3.01
N LYS A 521 6.67 27.29 3.58
CA LYS A 521 8.00 27.82 3.26
C LYS A 521 8.67 28.37 4.51
N ILE A 522 9.95 28.02 4.71
CA ILE A 522 10.79 28.59 5.78
C ILE A 522 10.98 30.08 5.53
N LYS A 523 10.80 30.90 6.56
CA LYS A 523 11.08 32.34 6.55
C LYS A 523 11.86 32.71 7.81
N GLU A 524 13.10 33.14 7.63
CA GLU A 524 14.00 33.50 8.73
C GLU A 524 13.39 34.60 9.60
N ASN A 525 13.63 34.52 10.92
CA ASN A 525 13.17 35.47 11.93
C ASN A 525 11.67 35.79 11.87
N THR A 526 10.84 34.86 11.37
CA THR A 526 9.42 35.11 11.12
C THR A 526 8.55 34.24 12.03
N LYS A 527 7.71 34.92 12.81
CA LYS A 527 6.62 34.35 13.59
C LYS A 527 5.36 35.16 13.34
N VAL A 528 4.21 34.48 13.25
CA VAL A 528 2.91 35.14 13.04
C VAL A 528 1.90 34.60 14.02
N THR A 529 0.97 35.43 14.47
CA THR A 529 -0.14 35.01 15.32
C THR A 529 -1.40 34.94 14.48
N VAL A 530 -2.07 33.78 14.47
CA VAL A 530 -3.36 33.58 13.80
C VAL A 530 -4.43 33.43 14.87
N THR A 531 -5.50 34.22 14.76
CA THR A 531 -6.62 34.18 15.70
C THR A 531 -7.70 33.24 15.15
N ILE A 532 -8.12 32.26 15.97
CA ILE A 532 -9.09 31.23 15.58
C ILE A 532 -10.38 31.36 16.41
N SER A 533 -11.52 31.35 15.73
CA SER A 533 -12.86 31.38 16.36
C SER A 533 -13.79 30.34 15.75
N GLY A 534 -14.81 29.88 16.49
CA GLY A 534 -15.78 28.87 16.03
C GLY A 534 -15.37 27.41 16.24
N ALA A 535 -14.26 27.16 16.94
CA ALA A 535 -13.76 25.80 17.23
C ALA A 535 -14.21 25.31 18.63
N VAL A 536 -13.87 24.08 19.00
CA VAL A 536 -14.02 23.57 20.38
C VAL A 536 -12.66 23.20 20.97
N GLU A 537 -12.54 23.28 22.30
CA GLU A 537 -11.30 22.91 22.98
C GLU A 537 -11.06 21.39 22.87
N ALA A 538 -9.84 21.01 22.51
CA ALA A 538 -9.37 19.63 22.55
C ALA A 538 -8.45 19.42 23.76
N PRO A 539 -8.39 18.20 24.34
CA PRO A 539 -7.40 17.91 25.35
C PRO A 539 -6.00 18.06 24.75
N PHE A 540 -5.26 19.05 25.23
CA PHE A 540 -3.94 19.39 24.72
C PHE A 540 -2.97 19.57 25.88
N TYR A 541 -1.92 18.75 25.90
CA TYR A 541 -0.82 18.86 26.84
C TYR A 541 0.43 19.31 26.10
N ASP A 542 1.02 20.41 26.52
CA ASP A 542 2.30 20.93 26.01
C ASP A 542 3.35 20.92 27.13
N LEU A 543 4.37 20.07 27.00
CA LEU A 543 5.40 19.85 28.00
C LEU A 543 6.09 21.17 28.38
N GLY A 544 6.09 21.48 29.68
CA GLY A 544 6.68 22.70 30.21
C GLY A 544 5.81 23.96 30.07
N LYS A 545 4.65 23.88 29.40
CA LYS A 545 3.66 24.98 29.34
C LYS A 545 2.36 24.66 30.06
N THR A 546 1.89 23.41 30.01
CA THR A 546 0.66 22.98 30.69
C THR A 546 0.98 22.59 32.13
N THR A 547 0.37 23.28 33.09
CA THR A 547 0.50 22.96 34.53
C THR A 547 -0.35 21.73 34.91
N PRO A 548 -0.01 21.00 35.99
CA PRO A 548 -0.83 19.89 36.49
C PRO A 548 -2.29 20.29 36.76
N GLU A 549 -2.52 21.47 37.32
CA GLU A 549 -3.86 21.98 37.61
C GLU A 549 -4.67 22.27 36.34
N GLN A 550 -4.02 22.82 35.31
CA GLN A 550 -4.64 23.00 34.00
C GLN A 550 -4.94 21.66 33.34
N TRP A 551 -4.02 20.70 33.43
CA TRP A 551 -4.20 19.38 32.83
C TRP A 551 -5.42 18.65 33.40
N GLU A 552 -5.66 18.76 34.72
CA GLU A 552 -6.84 18.16 35.35
C GLU A 552 -8.15 18.63 34.71
N ALA A 553 -8.23 19.89 34.26
CA ALA A 553 -9.40 20.40 33.56
C ALA A 553 -9.37 20.06 32.06
N ILE A 554 -8.25 20.34 31.38
CA ILE A 554 -8.09 20.23 29.92
C ILE A 554 -8.23 18.78 29.45
N ARG A 555 -7.79 17.80 30.24
CA ARG A 555 -7.91 16.38 29.91
C ARG A 555 -9.35 15.92 29.75
N HIS A 556 -10.34 16.70 30.19
CA HIS A 556 -11.78 16.46 30.03
C HIS A 556 -12.46 17.33 28.97
N ALA A 557 -11.71 18.12 28.18
CA ALA A 557 -12.24 18.94 27.09
C ALA A 557 -13.05 18.10 26.05
N PRO A 558 -14.07 18.70 25.41
CA PRO A 558 -15.13 17.96 24.72
C PRO A 558 -14.72 17.32 23.39
N ALA A 559 -13.60 17.71 22.78
CA ALA A 559 -13.20 17.14 21.48
C ALA A 559 -12.95 15.61 21.58
N PRO A 560 -13.22 14.86 20.49
CA PRO A 560 -13.06 13.40 20.48
C PRO A 560 -11.59 12.94 20.41
N PHE A 561 -10.68 13.85 20.04
CA PHE A 561 -9.24 13.59 19.93
C PHE A 561 -8.42 14.55 20.79
N ALA A 562 -7.30 14.05 21.28
CA ALA A 562 -6.36 14.73 22.14
C ALA A 562 -4.96 14.75 21.51
N GLU A 563 -4.15 15.73 21.93
CA GLU A 563 -2.72 15.80 21.61
C GLU A 563 -1.86 15.93 22.86
N LEU A 564 -0.84 15.08 22.97
CA LEU A 564 0.22 15.21 23.96
C LEU A 564 1.51 15.56 23.22
N GLN A 565 2.09 16.72 23.54
CA GLN A 565 3.24 17.28 22.87
C GLN A 565 4.42 17.42 23.84
N SER A 566 5.59 16.98 23.37
CA SER A 566 6.89 17.25 23.98
C SER A 566 7.75 18.13 23.07
N ASN A 567 9.05 18.22 23.29
CA ASN A 567 9.94 18.94 22.37
C ASN A 567 10.25 18.13 21.10
N ARG A 568 10.14 16.80 21.15
CA ARG A 568 10.54 15.89 20.07
C ARG A 568 9.39 15.10 19.47
N ILE A 569 8.28 14.94 20.20
CA ILE A 569 7.19 14.02 19.87
C ILE A 569 5.83 14.70 20.01
N VAL A 570 4.88 14.32 19.15
CA VAL A 570 3.46 14.56 19.35
C VAL A 570 2.69 13.24 19.23
N LEU A 571 1.88 12.93 20.24
CA LEU A 571 0.96 11.80 20.24
C LEU A 571 -0.45 12.30 19.98
N THR A 572 -1.09 11.81 18.92
CA THR A 572 -2.49 12.12 18.58
C THR A 572 -3.34 10.88 18.81
N VAL A 573 -4.18 10.92 19.85
CA VAL A 573 -4.93 9.76 20.37
C VAL A 573 -6.39 10.13 20.63
N PRO A 574 -7.33 9.16 20.67
CA PRO A 574 -8.69 9.42 21.13
C PRO A 574 -8.68 10.01 22.54
N SER A 575 -9.49 11.05 22.79
CA SER A 575 -9.56 11.72 24.08
C SER A 575 -9.94 10.78 25.22
N SER A 576 -10.70 9.72 24.94
CA SER A 576 -11.04 8.68 25.90
C SER A 576 -9.82 7.97 26.48
N ALA A 577 -8.73 7.85 25.71
CA ALA A 577 -7.52 7.15 26.13
C ALA A 577 -6.70 7.93 27.18
N ILE A 578 -6.88 9.26 27.27
CA ILE A 578 -6.08 10.13 28.15
C ILE A 578 -6.85 10.65 29.36
N ARG A 579 -8.16 10.35 29.49
CA ARG A 579 -8.99 10.91 30.58
C ARG A 579 -8.46 10.54 31.98
N ASN A 580 -7.78 9.39 32.10
CA ASN A 580 -7.19 8.89 33.34
C ASN A 580 -5.66 9.00 33.35
N LEU A 581 -5.06 9.79 32.46
CA LEU A 581 -3.62 10.00 32.45
C LEU A 581 -3.28 11.10 33.47
N ASP A 582 -2.78 10.72 34.64
CA ASP A 582 -2.52 11.67 35.73
C ASP A 582 -1.19 12.42 35.57
N ASN A 583 -0.15 11.77 35.01
CA ASN A 583 1.19 12.36 34.88
C ASN A 583 1.69 12.36 33.43
N PRO A 584 1.13 13.23 32.56
CA PRO A 584 1.60 13.38 31.19
C PRO A 584 3.04 13.92 31.10
N GLU A 585 3.51 14.65 32.12
CA GLU A 585 4.89 15.19 32.13
C GLU A 585 5.92 14.07 32.10
N GLN A 586 5.80 13.09 33.00
CA GLN A 586 6.72 11.96 33.05
C GLN A 586 6.71 11.18 31.73
N LEU A 587 5.53 10.93 31.17
CA LEU A 587 5.37 10.23 29.89
C LEU A 587 6.07 10.98 28.76
N MET A 588 5.79 12.27 28.59
CA MET A 588 6.30 13.06 27.48
C MET A 588 7.81 13.30 27.57
N ARG A 589 8.38 13.42 28.78
CA ARG A 589 9.84 13.46 28.97
C ARG A 589 10.52 12.15 28.56
N ARG A 590 9.90 10.99 28.87
CA ARG A 590 10.44 9.70 28.45
C ARG A 590 10.38 9.51 26.94
N TRP A 591 9.35 10.04 26.27
CA TRP A 591 9.31 10.12 24.81
C TRP A 591 10.43 10.96 24.22
N ASP A 592 10.76 12.11 24.83
CA ASP A 592 11.94 12.88 24.43
C ASP A 592 13.25 12.06 24.59
N THR A 593 13.39 11.32 25.70
CA THR A 593 14.55 10.42 25.92
C THR A 593 14.68 9.32 24.85
N ILE A 594 13.57 8.77 24.34
CA ILE A 594 13.60 7.81 23.23
C ILE A 594 14.26 8.46 22.00
N VAL A 595 13.85 9.68 21.65
CA VAL A 595 14.40 10.40 20.50
C VAL A 595 15.87 10.77 20.73
N GLU A 596 16.24 11.18 21.95
CA GLU A 596 17.63 11.44 22.33
C GLU A 596 18.53 10.20 22.12
N HIS A 597 18.06 9.01 22.47
CA HIS A 597 18.81 7.78 22.24
C HIS A 597 18.94 7.43 20.74
N TYR A 598 17.95 7.75 19.93
CA TYR A 598 18.07 7.62 18.48
C TYR A 598 19.11 8.59 17.93
N ASP A 599 19.06 9.84 18.38
CA ASP A 599 20.02 10.89 18.04
C ASP A 599 21.45 10.45 18.45
N GLU A 600 21.65 9.89 19.65
CA GLU A 600 22.91 9.29 20.11
C GLU A 600 23.42 8.22 19.12
N LEU A 601 22.58 7.23 18.77
CA LEU A 601 22.96 6.12 17.88
C LEU A 601 23.39 6.59 16.50
N ILE A 602 22.77 7.64 15.96
CA ILE A 602 23.13 8.20 14.66
C ILE A 602 24.18 9.32 14.75
N GLY A 603 24.79 9.49 15.92
CA GLY A 603 25.89 10.43 16.15
C GLY A 603 25.48 11.90 16.15
N LEU A 604 24.20 12.22 16.38
CA LEU A 604 23.73 13.58 16.62
C LEU A 604 24.03 14.03 18.06
N GLY A 605 23.80 15.31 18.33
CA GLY A 605 23.87 15.90 19.66
C GLY A 605 23.49 17.38 19.64
N PRO A 606 23.01 17.97 20.75
CA PRO A 606 22.57 19.35 20.80
C PRO A 606 23.71 20.36 20.55
N ASP A 607 24.92 20.07 21.06
CA ASP A 607 26.08 20.97 20.97
C ASP A 607 27.00 20.68 19.77
N LYS A 608 26.64 19.71 18.93
CA LYS A 608 27.44 19.36 17.76
C LYS A 608 27.15 20.33 16.61
N PRO A 609 28.15 20.71 15.80
CA PRO A 609 27.92 21.57 14.63
C PRO A 609 27.17 20.81 13.53
N VAL A 610 26.47 21.53 12.66
CA VAL A 610 25.91 20.97 11.41
C VAL A 610 27.04 20.29 10.61
N PRO A 611 26.85 19.07 10.08
CA PRO A 611 25.59 18.31 9.95
C PRO A 611 25.29 17.34 11.11
N HIS A 612 25.85 17.52 12.30
CA HIS A 612 25.71 16.61 13.44
C HIS A 612 24.79 17.13 14.55
N THR A 613 24.15 18.28 14.35
CA THR A 613 23.22 18.87 15.32
C THR A 613 21.89 18.12 15.34
N GLY A 614 21.28 17.93 16.52
CA GLY A 614 19.87 17.54 16.63
C GLY A 614 18.92 18.59 16.03
N HIS A 615 17.70 18.21 15.64
CA HIS A 615 16.71 19.12 15.03
C HIS A 615 15.42 19.23 15.84
N GLU A 616 14.79 20.39 15.97
CA GLU A 616 13.62 20.54 16.86
C GLU A 616 12.26 20.12 16.25
N LEU A 617 12.26 19.66 14.99
CA LEU A 617 11.03 19.16 14.35
C LEU A 617 10.51 17.90 15.04
N ARG A 618 9.21 17.87 15.34
CA ARG A 618 8.59 16.81 16.13
C ARG A 618 8.11 15.64 15.27
N TYR A 619 8.47 14.42 15.67
CA TYR A 619 7.84 13.21 15.13
C TYR A 619 6.42 13.07 15.67
N ARG A 620 5.49 12.60 14.83
CA ARG A 620 4.07 12.57 15.18
C ARG A 620 3.52 11.16 15.02
N TYR A 621 2.91 10.63 16.06
CA TYR A 621 2.12 9.40 16.02
C TYR A 621 0.63 9.74 15.95
N VAL A 622 -0.08 9.12 15.02
CA VAL A 622 -1.53 9.27 14.86
C VAL A 622 -2.20 7.92 14.94
N VAL A 623 -3.09 7.79 15.92
CA VAL A 623 -3.98 6.65 16.08
C VAL A 623 -5.16 6.78 15.12
N ASP A 624 -5.40 5.76 14.31
CA ASP A 624 -6.47 5.72 13.30
C ASP A 624 -7.33 4.46 13.45
N LYS A 625 -8.61 4.55 13.09
CA LYS A 625 -9.50 3.38 12.97
C LYS A 625 -9.05 2.43 11.86
N GLN A 626 -8.47 2.97 10.79
CA GLN A 626 -7.96 2.17 9.67
C GLN A 626 -6.80 2.90 9.00
N ILE A 627 -5.69 2.19 8.84
CA ILE A 627 -4.49 2.70 8.15
C ILE A 627 -4.30 2.06 6.76
N SER A 628 -3.49 2.72 5.94
CA SER A 628 -3.25 2.44 4.53
C SER A 628 -2.42 1.18 4.32
N ALA A 629 -1.52 0.85 5.25
CA ALA A 629 -0.64 -0.31 5.20
C ALA A 629 -0.30 -0.86 6.59
N GLY A 630 0.00 -2.16 6.67
CA GLY A 630 0.53 -2.78 7.88
C GLY A 630 -0.39 -2.75 9.11
N TYR A 631 0.22 -3.04 10.26
CA TYR A 631 -0.34 -2.81 11.59
C TYR A 631 0.02 -1.40 12.12
N MET A 632 1.19 -0.93 11.74
CA MET A 632 1.62 0.47 11.81
C MET A 632 2.39 0.77 10.53
N HIS A 633 2.62 2.05 10.24
CA HIS A 633 3.62 2.43 9.25
C HIS A 633 4.22 3.80 9.56
N ALA A 634 5.49 3.95 9.22
CA ALA A 634 6.25 5.17 9.31
C ALA A 634 5.76 6.25 8.34
N GLY A 635 6.26 7.47 8.54
CA GLY A 635 5.88 8.65 7.79
C GLY A 635 5.81 9.89 8.65
N THR A 636 5.18 10.93 8.09
CA THR A 636 4.95 12.22 8.76
C THR A 636 3.49 12.61 8.54
N PRO A 637 2.56 12.06 9.35
CA PRO A 637 2.77 11.29 10.59
C PRO A 637 3.09 9.79 10.44
N ILE A 638 3.55 9.18 11.53
CA ILE A 638 3.54 7.72 11.78
C ILE A 638 2.11 7.32 12.14
N MET A 639 1.58 6.29 11.50
CA MET A 639 0.18 5.86 11.64
C MET A 639 0.09 4.51 12.35
N MET A 640 -0.88 4.35 13.26
CA MET A 640 -1.16 3.08 13.94
C MET A 640 -2.66 2.84 14.12
N HIS A 641 -3.07 1.58 14.28
CA HIS A 641 -4.47 1.25 14.58
C HIS A 641 -4.89 1.68 16.00
N ASN A 642 -6.17 2.02 16.14
CA ASN A 642 -6.83 2.30 17.41
C ASN A 642 -7.24 1.00 18.12
N ASP A 643 -6.31 0.39 18.84
CA ASP A 643 -6.56 -0.82 19.63
C ASP A 643 -5.91 -0.74 21.03
N SER A 644 -5.83 -1.87 21.73
CA SER A 644 -5.24 -1.94 23.08
C SER A 644 -3.79 -1.45 23.16
N TYR A 645 -3.06 -1.41 22.05
CA TYR A 645 -1.66 -0.97 22.01
C TYR A 645 -1.51 0.53 22.29
N VAL A 646 -2.56 1.32 22.09
CA VAL A 646 -2.60 2.76 22.45
C VAL A 646 -2.31 2.96 23.94
N GLN A 647 -2.74 2.03 24.82
CA GLN A 647 -2.46 2.15 26.24
C GLN A 647 -0.97 1.99 26.55
N ARG A 648 -0.25 1.13 25.81
CA ARG A 648 1.21 0.98 25.97
C ARG A 648 1.98 2.21 25.51
N MET A 649 1.50 2.91 24.48
CA MET A 649 2.04 4.21 24.04
C MET A 649 1.90 5.29 25.14
N LEU A 650 0.87 5.19 25.98
CA LEU A 650 0.53 6.17 27.02
C LEU A 650 1.03 5.78 28.41
N ASP A 651 1.65 4.60 28.57
CA ASP A 651 2.19 4.15 29.84
C ASP A 651 3.70 4.42 29.92
N ALA A 652 4.07 5.35 30.80
CA ALA A 652 5.46 5.78 30.98
C ALA A 652 6.42 4.61 31.26
N ASN A 653 6.00 3.53 31.93
CA ASN A 653 6.84 2.39 32.29
C ASN A 653 6.99 1.38 31.15
N GLU A 654 5.95 1.23 30.32
CA GLU A 654 5.96 0.29 29.21
C GLU A 654 6.73 0.80 27.97
N ILE A 655 6.77 2.12 27.74
CA ILE A 655 7.38 2.72 26.54
C ILE A 655 8.88 2.45 26.36
N PHE A 656 9.58 1.93 27.37
CA PHE A 656 11.00 1.52 27.27
C PHE A 656 11.22 0.03 27.07
N THR A 657 10.19 -0.82 27.14
CA THR A 657 10.39 -2.29 27.12
C THR A 657 9.40 -3.07 26.27
N THR A 658 8.16 -2.61 26.08
CA THR A 658 7.09 -3.41 25.45
C THR A 658 6.55 -2.84 24.14
N VAL A 659 7.10 -1.72 23.67
CA VAL A 659 6.58 -0.94 22.53
C VAL A 659 7.41 -1.06 21.24
N TRP A 660 7.97 -2.25 20.96
CA TRP A 660 8.80 -2.51 19.78
C TRP A 660 8.24 -1.94 18.47
N GLY A 661 6.92 -2.05 18.25
CA GLY A 661 6.28 -1.52 17.05
C GLY A 661 6.47 0.00 16.89
N LEU A 662 6.37 0.78 17.97
CA LEU A 662 6.55 2.23 17.91
C LEU A 662 8.00 2.60 17.58
N TRP A 663 8.96 1.89 18.18
CA TRP A 663 10.39 2.07 17.90
C TRP A 663 10.73 1.69 16.46
N HIS A 664 10.15 0.61 15.96
CA HIS A 664 10.34 0.14 14.60
C HIS A 664 9.92 1.21 13.59
N GLU A 665 8.72 1.79 13.75
CA GLU A 665 8.24 2.85 12.84
C GLU A 665 9.04 4.16 12.96
N LEU A 666 9.47 4.53 14.17
CA LEU A 666 10.40 5.66 14.32
C LEU A 666 11.75 5.34 13.65
N GLY A 667 12.20 4.09 13.76
CA GLY A 667 13.42 3.58 13.16
C GLY A 667 13.40 3.75 11.64
N HIS A 668 12.27 3.48 10.99
CA HIS A 668 12.08 3.77 9.57
C HIS A 668 12.31 5.24 9.24
N ASN A 669 11.82 6.17 10.05
CA ASN A 669 12.06 7.59 9.83
C ASN A 669 13.54 7.98 9.99
N TYR A 670 14.31 7.26 10.81
CA TYR A 670 15.74 7.48 11.02
C TYR A 670 16.66 6.72 10.05
N GLN A 671 16.12 5.88 9.16
CA GLN A 671 16.93 5.16 8.18
C GLN A 671 17.61 6.12 7.20
N GLN A 672 18.91 5.90 7.01
CA GLN A 672 19.66 6.60 5.98
C GLN A 672 19.54 5.89 4.63
N SER A 673 18.96 6.58 3.65
CA SER A 673 18.82 6.08 2.27
C SER A 673 20.14 5.61 1.62
N PRO A 674 21.30 6.26 1.84
CA PRO A 674 22.58 5.87 1.23
C PRO A 674 23.10 4.46 1.54
N TRP A 675 22.61 3.79 2.59
CA TRP A 675 23.01 2.41 2.90
C TRP A 675 21.83 1.53 3.29
N THR A 676 20.62 1.99 2.98
CA THR A 676 19.41 1.17 2.99
C THR A 676 19.03 0.90 1.53
N TRP A 677 19.40 -0.29 1.03
CA TRP A 677 19.04 -0.76 -0.31
C TRP A 677 17.71 -1.52 -0.32
N ASN A 678 17.17 -1.77 -1.50
CA ASN A 678 15.93 -2.52 -1.63
C ASN A 678 16.04 -3.92 -0.98
N GLY A 679 15.01 -4.31 -0.23
CA GLY A 679 15.00 -5.60 0.45
C GLY A 679 15.72 -5.64 1.81
N ILE A 680 16.15 -4.50 2.37
CA ILE A 680 16.64 -4.42 3.77
C ILE A 680 16.01 -3.31 4.61
N GLY A 681 14.98 -2.62 4.10
CA GLY A 681 14.26 -1.58 4.84
C GLY A 681 13.75 -2.08 6.20
N GLU A 682 13.15 -3.28 6.22
CA GLU A 682 12.69 -3.96 7.44
C GLU A 682 13.83 -4.51 8.32
N ALA A 683 15.08 -4.41 7.90
CA ALA A 683 16.24 -4.88 8.67
C ALA A 683 16.97 -3.70 9.32
N THR A 684 17.26 -2.61 8.58
CA THR A 684 18.01 -1.48 9.14
C THR A 684 17.18 -0.58 10.06
N CYS A 685 15.84 -0.53 9.91
CA CYS A 685 14.97 0.13 10.89
C CYS A 685 15.02 -0.56 12.27
N ASN A 686 15.29 -1.86 12.30
CA ASN A 686 15.36 -2.65 13.53
C ASN A 686 16.69 -2.47 14.29
N LEU A 687 17.69 -1.78 13.73
CA LEU A 687 18.88 -1.37 14.48
C LEU A 687 18.49 -0.54 15.71
N PHE A 688 17.53 0.37 15.53
CA PHE A 688 17.04 1.24 16.59
C PHE A 688 16.26 0.46 17.65
N GLY A 689 15.39 -0.46 17.25
CA GLY A 689 14.67 -1.33 18.17
C GLY A 689 15.62 -2.20 19.01
N MET A 690 16.64 -2.81 18.37
CA MET A 690 17.66 -3.59 19.07
C MET A 690 18.47 -2.72 20.05
N TYR A 691 18.86 -1.51 19.64
CA TYR A 691 19.59 -0.57 20.47
C TYR A 691 18.81 -0.20 21.73
N MET A 692 17.52 0.13 21.58
CA MET A 692 16.64 0.45 22.69
C MET A 692 16.48 -0.75 23.63
N LEU A 693 16.14 -1.92 23.08
CA LEU A 693 15.88 -3.11 23.90
C LEU A 693 17.15 -3.55 24.67
N GLU A 694 18.32 -3.54 24.04
CA GLU A 694 19.59 -3.83 24.70
C GLU A 694 19.90 -2.83 25.80
N ARG A 695 19.65 -1.54 25.56
CA ARG A 695 19.92 -0.49 26.55
C ARG A 695 19.09 -0.65 27.82
N TYR A 696 17.84 -1.07 27.72
CA TYR A 696 16.95 -1.20 28.88
C TYR A 696 16.88 -2.61 29.48
N THR A 697 17.26 -3.65 28.74
CA THR A 697 17.11 -5.05 29.20
C THR A 697 18.42 -5.86 29.19
N GLY A 698 19.48 -5.31 28.59
CA GLY A 698 20.76 -6.01 28.39
C GLY A 698 20.74 -7.09 27.31
N LYS A 699 19.63 -7.25 26.59
CA LYS A 699 19.46 -8.23 25.49
C LYS A 699 18.70 -7.60 24.34
N SER A 700 18.97 -8.04 23.11
CA SER A 700 18.30 -7.49 21.91
C SER A 700 17.59 -8.54 21.07
N LEU A 701 18.11 -9.78 21.00
CA LEU A 701 17.54 -10.87 20.21
C LEU A 701 17.22 -12.10 21.06
N GLN A 702 16.35 -12.96 20.55
CA GLN A 702 16.02 -14.24 21.19
C GLN A 702 16.93 -15.35 20.69
N LYS A 703 17.10 -16.42 21.48
CA LYS A 703 17.91 -17.59 21.08
C LYS A 703 17.45 -18.18 19.74
N SER A 704 16.15 -18.20 19.50
CA SER A 704 15.57 -18.69 18.25
C SER A 704 15.99 -17.89 17.01
N ASP A 705 16.37 -16.62 17.17
CA ASP A 705 16.85 -15.80 16.05
C ASP A 705 18.25 -16.23 15.63
N TYR A 706 19.12 -16.50 16.60
CA TYR A 706 20.45 -17.10 16.38
C TYR A 706 20.37 -18.51 15.83
N ASP A 707 19.48 -19.36 16.37
CA ASP A 707 19.29 -20.73 15.88
C ASP A 707 18.93 -20.74 14.37
N LYS A 708 18.00 -19.87 13.96
CA LYS A 708 17.62 -19.69 12.54
C LYS A 708 18.74 -19.10 11.69
N ALA A 709 19.47 -18.11 12.22
CA ALA A 709 20.60 -17.51 11.54
C ALA A 709 21.71 -18.54 11.28
N PHE A 710 22.03 -19.38 12.27
CA PHE A 710 23.04 -20.43 12.12
C PHE A 710 22.60 -21.55 11.18
N GLU A 711 21.32 -21.94 11.20
CA GLU A 711 20.75 -22.86 10.21
C GLU A 711 20.93 -22.30 8.79
N TRP A 712 20.60 -21.02 8.59
CA TRP A 712 20.76 -20.36 7.30
C TRP A 712 22.23 -20.23 6.91
N LEU A 713 23.12 -19.85 7.83
CA LEU A 713 24.57 -19.76 7.60
C LEU A 713 25.18 -21.11 7.22
N ASN A 714 24.68 -22.22 7.75
CA ASN A 714 25.13 -23.58 7.43
C ASN A 714 24.46 -24.18 6.18
N SER A 715 23.43 -23.53 5.63
CA SER A 715 22.76 -24.00 4.40
C SER A 715 23.66 -23.91 3.17
N THR A 716 23.58 -24.95 2.32
CA THR A 716 24.28 -25.09 1.03
C THR A 716 23.41 -24.74 -0.18
N ALA A 717 22.28 -24.03 0.03
CA ALA A 717 21.37 -23.66 -1.05
C ALA A 717 22.06 -22.84 -2.17
N ALA A 718 21.86 -23.24 -3.43
CA ALA A 718 22.51 -22.62 -4.58
C ALA A 718 22.14 -21.14 -4.81
N ASN A 719 20.97 -20.71 -4.36
CA ASN A 719 20.45 -19.34 -4.49
C ASN A 719 20.57 -18.52 -3.20
N LYS A 720 21.45 -18.92 -2.28
CA LYS A 720 21.66 -18.23 -1.00
C LYS A 720 22.11 -16.77 -1.22
N SER A 721 21.35 -15.85 -0.64
CA SER A 721 21.60 -14.41 -0.68
C SER A 721 21.03 -13.74 0.56
N TYR A 722 21.77 -12.81 1.16
CA TYR A 722 21.23 -11.99 2.25
C TYR A 722 20.08 -11.09 1.79
N SER A 723 19.03 -10.98 2.60
CA SER A 723 17.94 -9.99 2.51
C SER A 723 17.15 -9.97 3.83
N HIS A 724 16.20 -9.04 3.99
CA HIS A 724 15.30 -9.01 5.16
C HIS A 724 14.47 -10.30 5.30
N SER A 725 14.25 -11.05 4.20
CA SER A 725 13.44 -12.27 4.20
C SER A 725 14.19 -13.48 4.77
N VAL A 726 15.50 -13.35 5.00
CA VAL A 726 16.33 -14.41 5.58
C VAL A 726 15.91 -14.68 7.04
N PRO A 727 15.71 -15.95 7.43
CA PRO A 727 15.51 -16.30 8.83
C PRO A 727 16.66 -15.81 9.71
N GLY A 728 16.35 -15.07 10.78
CA GLY A 728 17.37 -14.50 11.66
C GLY A 728 18.16 -13.34 11.04
N ASN A 729 17.63 -12.63 10.03
CA ASN A 729 18.34 -11.55 9.34
C ASN A 729 18.94 -10.47 10.27
N MET A 730 18.30 -10.21 11.41
CA MET A 730 18.77 -9.21 12.39
C MET A 730 20.09 -9.63 13.06
N VAL A 731 20.39 -10.93 13.09
CA VAL A 731 21.65 -11.47 13.62
C VAL A 731 22.86 -10.98 12.80
N PHE A 732 22.71 -10.74 11.49
CA PHE A 732 23.75 -10.11 10.67
C PHE A 732 24.20 -8.78 11.28
N TRP A 733 23.25 -7.90 11.57
CA TRP A 733 23.52 -6.58 12.14
C TRP A 733 23.99 -6.72 13.59
N LYS A 734 23.35 -7.58 14.38
CA LYS A 734 23.74 -7.81 15.77
C LYS A 734 25.17 -8.37 15.91
N GLN A 735 25.64 -9.21 14.99
CA GLN A 735 27.01 -9.74 15.03
C GLN A 735 28.07 -8.66 14.78
N LEU A 736 27.80 -7.71 13.88
CA LEU A 736 28.66 -6.53 13.70
C LEU A 736 28.65 -5.66 14.97
N GLN A 737 27.50 -5.48 15.61
CA GLN A 737 27.40 -4.79 16.90
C GLN A 737 28.19 -5.51 18.00
N MET A 738 28.12 -6.84 18.08
CA MET A 738 28.82 -7.61 19.10
C MET A 738 30.34 -7.57 18.92
N ALA A 739 30.81 -7.53 17.66
CA ALA A 739 32.23 -7.50 17.34
C ALA A 739 32.85 -6.10 17.57
N TYR A 740 32.13 -5.03 17.23
CA TYR A 740 32.70 -3.67 17.15
C TYR A 740 31.97 -2.62 18.01
N GLY A 741 30.91 -3.02 18.72
CA GLY A 741 30.06 -2.13 19.50
C GLY A 741 29.08 -1.31 18.66
N TRP A 742 28.16 -0.61 19.34
CA TRP A 742 27.25 0.36 18.71
C TRP A 742 27.97 1.56 18.07
N ASP A 743 29.23 1.80 18.46
CA ASP A 743 30.10 2.83 17.88
C ASP A 743 30.35 2.62 16.37
N LEU A 744 30.40 1.38 15.89
CA LEU A 744 30.50 1.10 14.45
C LEU A 744 29.32 1.71 13.68
N TYR A 745 28.10 1.56 14.18
CA TYR A 745 26.90 2.14 13.56
C TYR A 745 26.91 3.66 13.65
N THR A 746 27.28 4.21 14.80
CA THR A 746 27.43 5.66 15.00
C THR A 746 28.40 6.26 13.97
N LYS A 747 29.53 5.59 13.72
CA LYS A 747 30.50 5.96 12.70
C LYS A 747 29.96 5.80 11.28
N LEU A 748 29.20 4.74 10.98
CA LEU A 748 28.55 4.56 9.68
C LEU A 748 27.56 5.67 9.38
N PHE A 749 26.64 5.96 10.32
CA PHE A 749 25.67 7.06 10.18
C PHE A 749 26.37 8.41 9.95
N THR A 750 27.45 8.65 10.69
CA THR A 750 28.25 9.88 10.58
C THR A 750 28.98 9.95 9.24
N TYR A 751 29.66 8.88 8.83
CA TYR A 751 30.38 8.80 7.56
C TYR A 751 29.47 9.06 6.36
N TYR A 752 28.33 8.37 6.32
CA TYR A 752 27.36 8.58 5.25
C TYR A 752 26.71 9.94 5.31
N ARG A 753 26.64 10.60 6.47
CA ARG A 753 26.12 11.97 6.59
C ARG A 753 27.12 13.04 6.15
N ASP A 754 28.41 12.77 6.26
CA ASP A 754 29.49 13.69 5.87
C ASP A 754 29.85 13.56 4.38
N MET A 755 29.53 12.43 3.77
CA MET A 755 29.81 12.17 2.36
C MET A 755 29.17 13.25 1.45
N PRO A 756 29.90 13.96 0.58
CA PRO A 756 29.31 14.94 -0.33
C PRO A 756 28.16 14.36 -1.16
N ALA A 757 27.11 15.14 -1.42
CA ALA A 757 25.90 14.64 -2.09
C ALA A 757 26.17 13.97 -3.45
N GLY A 758 27.13 14.49 -4.22
CA GLY A 758 27.55 13.91 -5.51
C GLY A 758 28.34 12.60 -5.42
N GLN A 759 28.70 12.15 -4.22
CA GLN A 759 29.43 10.90 -3.97
C GLN A 759 28.53 9.81 -3.37
N LEU A 760 27.27 10.12 -3.08
CA LEU A 760 26.32 9.17 -2.53
C LEU A 760 26.04 8.02 -3.51
N PRO A 761 25.96 6.77 -3.04
CA PRO A 761 25.57 5.65 -3.89
C PRO A 761 24.12 5.81 -4.36
N GLY A 762 23.92 5.77 -5.68
CA GLY A 762 22.62 5.96 -6.32
C GLY A 762 21.85 4.67 -6.58
N SER A 763 22.54 3.55 -6.85
CA SER A 763 21.94 2.23 -7.08
C SER A 763 22.09 1.29 -5.89
N ASP A 764 21.23 0.28 -5.77
CA ASP A 764 21.32 -0.74 -4.70
C ASP A 764 22.69 -1.43 -4.66
N GLN A 765 23.26 -1.77 -5.82
CA GLN A 765 24.60 -2.37 -5.88
C GLN A 765 25.67 -1.41 -5.35
N GLN A 766 25.61 -0.13 -5.73
CA GLN A 766 26.54 0.88 -5.21
C GLN A 766 26.40 1.04 -3.69
N LYS A 767 25.18 0.97 -3.15
CA LYS A 767 24.93 1.03 -1.70
C LYS A 767 25.58 -0.14 -0.98
N ILE A 768 25.39 -1.37 -1.48
CA ILE A 768 25.99 -2.60 -0.94
C ILE A 768 27.53 -2.51 -0.99
N ASP A 769 28.09 -2.18 -2.14
CA ASP A 769 29.54 -2.09 -2.36
C ASP A 769 30.19 -1.05 -1.45
N THR A 770 29.57 0.13 -1.35
CA THR A 770 30.04 1.21 -0.47
C THR A 770 29.93 0.80 0.99
N PHE A 771 28.86 0.08 1.38
CA PHE A 771 28.68 -0.39 2.75
C PHE A 771 29.76 -1.42 3.13
N VAL A 772 30.04 -2.41 2.28
CA VAL A 772 31.07 -3.43 2.52
C VAL A 772 32.46 -2.78 2.72
N LEU A 773 32.81 -1.84 1.85
CA LEU A 773 34.06 -1.09 1.95
C LEU A 773 34.13 -0.25 3.23
N THR A 774 33.07 0.52 3.48
CA THR A 774 33.02 1.48 4.59
C THR A 774 32.99 0.77 5.94
N ALA A 775 32.19 -0.29 6.08
CA ALA A 775 32.12 -1.08 7.30
C ALA A 775 33.47 -1.70 7.65
N SER A 776 34.18 -2.27 6.66
CA SER A 776 35.53 -2.82 6.86
C SER A 776 36.51 -1.73 7.31
N LYS A 777 36.51 -0.59 6.62
CA LYS A 777 37.36 0.56 6.96
C LYS A 777 37.11 1.08 8.38
N LEU A 778 35.85 1.20 8.80
CA LEU A 778 35.48 1.76 10.11
C LEU A 778 35.65 0.76 11.25
N ALA A 779 35.48 -0.54 10.99
CA ALA A 779 35.80 -1.61 11.92
C ALA A 779 37.32 -1.76 12.14
N GLY A 780 38.13 -1.35 11.16
CA GLY A 780 39.58 -1.52 11.17
C GLY A 780 40.02 -2.94 10.83
N GLU A 781 39.10 -3.78 10.34
CA GLU A 781 39.32 -5.18 9.99
C GLU A 781 38.72 -5.51 8.61
N ASN A 782 39.27 -6.52 7.94
CA ASN A 782 38.76 -7.01 6.66
C ASN A 782 37.51 -7.88 6.89
N LEU A 783 36.32 -7.35 6.60
CA LEU A 783 35.04 -8.03 6.84
C LEU A 783 34.54 -8.90 5.67
N LEU A 784 35.35 -9.11 4.61
CA LEU A 784 34.92 -9.85 3.43
C LEU A 784 34.43 -11.26 3.77
N GLU A 785 35.13 -11.97 4.66
CA GLU A 785 34.70 -13.32 5.06
C GLU A 785 33.34 -13.30 5.75
N PHE A 786 33.07 -12.32 6.62
CA PHE A 786 31.76 -12.16 7.25
C PHE A 786 30.65 -11.96 6.21
N PHE A 787 30.86 -11.07 5.24
CA PHE A 787 29.89 -10.83 4.17
C PHE A 787 29.70 -12.05 3.25
N ASP A 788 30.78 -12.80 2.99
CA ASP A 788 30.74 -14.03 2.20
C ASP A 788 29.93 -15.13 2.90
N LYS A 789 30.12 -15.32 4.22
CA LYS A 789 29.33 -16.28 5.02
C LYS A 789 27.86 -15.90 5.03
N TRP A 790 27.58 -14.61 5.12
CA TRP A 790 26.23 -14.07 4.98
C TRP A 790 25.73 -13.98 3.54
N ALA A 791 26.48 -14.46 2.55
CA ALA A 791 26.13 -14.42 1.13
C ALA A 791 25.60 -13.06 0.65
N LEU A 792 26.14 -11.95 1.19
CA LEU A 792 25.83 -10.60 0.73
C LEU A 792 26.47 -10.39 -0.66
N LYS A 793 25.68 -9.97 -1.65
CA LYS A 793 26.12 -9.87 -3.05
C LYS A 793 26.77 -8.51 -3.34
N TYR A 794 28.04 -8.37 -2.99
CA TYR A 794 28.87 -7.21 -3.37
C TYR A 794 29.71 -7.52 -4.62
N SER A 795 30.16 -6.47 -5.30
CA SER A 795 30.90 -6.59 -6.57
C SER A 795 32.37 -7.02 -6.39
N PRO A 796 33.00 -7.57 -7.43
CA PRO A 796 34.45 -7.78 -7.46
C PRO A 796 35.25 -6.51 -7.18
N GLU A 797 34.78 -5.35 -7.64
CA GLU A 797 35.42 -4.06 -7.41
C GLU A 797 35.40 -3.68 -5.93
N ALA A 798 34.30 -3.96 -5.22
CA ALA A 798 34.22 -3.76 -3.77
C ALA A 798 35.19 -4.68 -3.01
N ARG A 799 35.36 -5.92 -3.47
CA ARG A 799 36.37 -6.85 -2.92
C ARG A 799 37.77 -6.28 -3.04
N VAL A 800 38.17 -5.89 -4.24
CA VAL A 800 39.47 -5.27 -4.51
C VAL A 800 39.67 -4.00 -3.67
N GLY A 801 38.61 -3.20 -3.51
CA GLY A 801 38.62 -2.01 -2.68
C GLY A 801 38.93 -2.30 -1.21
N VAL A 802 38.35 -3.35 -0.62
CA VAL A 802 38.64 -3.75 0.77
C VAL A 802 40.05 -4.34 0.89
N GLU A 803 40.46 -5.20 -0.04
CA GLU A 803 41.80 -5.81 -0.02
C GLU A 803 42.90 -4.76 -0.11
N ALA A 804 42.70 -3.69 -0.88
CA ALA A 804 43.64 -2.57 -1.00
C ALA A 804 43.85 -1.79 0.31
N LEU A 805 42.95 -1.90 1.29
CA LEU A 805 43.11 -1.27 2.61
C LEU A 805 44.13 -1.97 3.51
N ASN A 806 44.57 -3.20 3.18
CA ASN A 806 45.52 -4.00 3.96
C ASN A 806 45.16 -4.14 5.46
N LEU A 807 43.86 -4.32 5.75
CA LEU A 807 43.36 -4.48 7.11
C LEU A 807 43.56 -5.92 7.62
N PRO A 808 43.81 -6.13 8.93
CA PRO A 808 43.86 -7.47 9.52
C PRO A 808 42.50 -8.15 9.42
N ALA A 809 42.49 -9.49 9.36
CA ALA A 809 41.26 -10.26 9.51
C ALA A 809 40.80 -10.26 10.98
N PRO A 810 39.49 -10.40 11.25
CA PRO A 810 38.98 -10.54 12.62
C PRO A 810 39.64 -11.71 13.36
N GLN A 811 39.98 -11.51 14.63
CA GLN A 811 40.65 -12.54 15.45
C GLN A 811 39.80 -13.79 15.68
N HIS A 812 38.48 -13.65 15.58
CA HIS A 812 37.50 -14.72 15.77
C HIS A 812 36.43 -14.68 14.67
N PRO A 813 35.80 -15.81 14.32
CA PRO A 813 34.75 -15.86 13.30
C PRO A 813 33.48 -15.13 13.77
N ILE A 814 33.39 -13.83 13.46
CA ILE A 814 32.32 -12.96 14.00
C ILE A 814 30.90 -13.39 13.58
N TRP A 815 30.76 -14.14 12.47
CA TRP A 815 29.47 -14.72 12.04
C TRP A 815 29.00 -15.87 12.95
N LYS A 816 29.78 -16.28 13.96
CA LYS A 816 29.39 -17.25 14.99
C LYS A 816 28.98 -16.60 16.32
N LEU A 817 29.09 -15.28 16.45
CA LEU A 817 28.76 -14.59 17.70
C LEU A 817 27.27 -14.74 18.06
N THR A 818 27.01 -14.90 19.35
CA THR A 818 25.67 -15.02 19.95
C THR A 818 25.62 -14.38 21.34
N GLU A 819 24.50 -13.76 21.70
CA GLU A 819 24.23 -13.24 23.05
C GLU A 819 24.05 -14.35 24.11
N PHE A 820 23.96 -15.61 23.67
CA PHE A 820 23.73 -16.75 24.54
C PHE A 820 25.03 -17.53 24.77
N PRO A 821 25.27 -18.04 26.00
CA PRO A 821 26.46 -18.84 26.28
C PRO A 821 26.60 -19.99 25.28
N THR A 822 27.74 -20.08 24.62
CA THR A 822 28.12 -21.26 23.86
C THR A 822 28.60 -22.30 24.87
N GLU A 823 27.88 -23.42 25.00
CA GLU A 823 28.38 -24.58 25.75
C GLU A 823 29.80 -24.92 25.25
N PRO A 824 30.78 -25.18 26.14
CA PRO A 824 32.14 -25.50 25.72
C PRO A 824 32.10 -26.74 24.82
N GLU A 825 32.71 -26.63 23.64
CA GLU A 825 32.75 -27.70 22.65
C GLU A 825 33.47 -28.92 23.27
N ARG A 826 32.71 -29.90 23.73
CA ARG A 826 33.28 -31.18 24.19
C ARG A 826 33.49 -32.07 22.98
N PRO A 827 34.72 -32.55 22.73
CA PRO A 827 35.02 -33.31 21.52
C PRO A 827 34.23 -34.62 21.50
N ASN A 828 33.63 -34.96 20.35
CA ASN A 828 33.06 -36.29 20.12
C ASN A 828 34.20 -37.32 20.07
N LEU A 829 34.30 -38.15 21.11
CA LEU A 829 35.33 -39.18 21.24
C LEU A 829 35.21 -40.29 20.18
N ALA A 830 34.03 -40.47 19.58
CA ALA A 830 33.77 -41.48 18.56
C ALA A 830 34.10 -41.01 17.13
N LEU A 831 34.32 -39.71 16.91
CA LEU A 831 34.55 -39.14 15.58
C LEU A 831 35.74 -39.82 14.88
N GLY A 832 35.49 -40.39 13.69
CA GLY A 832 36.46 -41.07 12.85
C GLY A 832 37.00 -42.39 13.42
N LYS A 833 36.40 -42.92 14.49
CA LYS A 833 36.89 -44.13 15.16
C LYS A 833 36.44 -45.41 14.44
N PRO A 834 37.18 -46.53 14.60
CA PRO A 834 36.77 -47.81 14.06
C PRO A 834 35.40 -48.23 14.59
N ALA A 835 34.47 -48.49 13.68
CA ALA A 835 33.11 -48.91 13.98
C ALA A 835 32.72 -50.15 13.18
N ASP A 836 31.95 -51.03 13.81
CA ASP A 836 31.46 -52.30 13.27
C ASP A 836 29.95 -52.44 13.49
N GLN A 837 29.29 -53.25 12.68
CA GLN A 837 27.88 -53.57 12.82
C GLN A 837 27.58 -55.02 12.46
N SER A 838 26.45 -55.54 12.95
CA SER A 838 26.05 -56.96 12.80
C SER A 838 25.92 -57.41 11.35
N SER A 839 25.50 -56.52 10.46
CA SER A 839 25.47 -56.72 9.02
C SER A 839 25.35 -55.38 8.29
N THR A 840 25.63 -55.36 6.99
CA THR A 840 25.48 -54.14 6.16
C THR A 840 24.45 -54.37 5.06
N ALA A 841 23.50 -53.46 4.94
CA ALA A 841 22.51 -53.40 3.87
C ALA A 841 22.59 -52.04 3.16
N TYR A 842 22.26 -52.02 1.85
CA TYR A 842 22.19 -50.79 1.04
C TYR A 842 23.40 -49.85 1.16
N GLU A 843 24.61 -50.41 1.30
CA GLU A 843 25.86 -49.67 1.48
C GLU A 843 25.91 -48.76 2.73
N GLY A 844 24.99 -48.91 3.67
CA GLY A 844 24.96 -48.20 4.95
C GLY A 844 26.02 -48.73 5.93
N ILE A 845 27.29 -48.56 5.61
CA ILE A 845 28.43 -49.06 6.40
C ILE A 845 28.51 -48.42 7.79
N ALA A 846 29.08 -49.14 8.76
CA ALA A 846 29.14 -48.73 10.17
C ALA A 846 29.85 -47.39 10.41
N SER A 847 30.88 -47.05 9.64
CA SER A 847 31.68 -45.83 9.82
C SER A 847 30.92 -44.53 9.57
N ARG A 848 29.72 -44.59 8.97
CA ARG A 848 28.87 -43.41 8.77
C ARG A 848 28.34 -42.83 10.08
N ALA A 849 28.07 -43.66 11.09
CA ALA A 849 27.62 -43.17 12.39
C ALA A 849 28.73 -42.50 13.24
N VAL A 850 29.92 -42.32 12.68
CA VAL A 850 31.07 -41.65 13.32
C VAL A 850 31.78 -40.72 12.33
N ASP A 851 31.09 -40.27 11.27
CA ASP A 851 31.67 -39.40 10.25
C ASP A 851 31.51 -37.89 10.56
N GLY A 852 30.75 -37.56 11.62
CA GLY A 852 30.51 -36.20 12.08
C GLY A 852 29.30 -35.52 11.43
N ILE A 853 28.55 -36.21 10.58
CA ILE A 853 27.37 -35.69 9.90
C ILE A 853 26.11 -36.18 10.63
N THR A 854 25.43 -35.27 11.33
CA THR A 854 24.25 -35.61 12.15
C THR A 854 22.93 -35.71 11.37
N SER A 855 22.97 -35.50 10.05
CA SER A 855 21.77 -35.51 9.20
C SER A 855 21.19 -36.91 9.06
N GLY A 856 19.96 -37.10 9.53
CA GLY A 856 19.24 -38.37 9.40
C GLY A 856 18.63 -38.66 8.03
N ALA A 857 18.88 -37.84 7.02
CA ALA A 857 18.32 -38.03 5.68
C ALA A 857 19.09 -39.11 4.91
N TRP A 858 18.41 -40.19 4.49
CA TRP A 858 19.05 -41.29 3.77
C TRP A 858 19.74 -40.87 2.46
N SER A 859 19.17 -39.90 1.75
CA SER A 859 19.76 -39.35 0.52
C SER A 859 21.11 -38.65 0.76
N GLY A 860 21.43 -38.30 2.00
CA GLY A 860 22.71 -37.71 2.40
C GLY A 860 23.88 -38.71 2.46
N ASN A 861 23.63 -39.99 2.20
CA ASN A 861 24.65 -41.05 2.13
C ASN A 861 25.55 -41.20 3.37
N SER A 862 25.01 -40.84 4.55
CA SER A 862 25.71 -40.81 5.85
C SER A 862 24.90 -41.53 6.95
N VAL A 863 23.91 -42.35 6.58
CA VAL A 863 23.16 -43.19 7.53
C VAL A 863 23.63 -44.64 7.43
N THR A 864 23.90 -45.28 8.58
CA THR A 864 24.18 -46.71 8.67
C THR A 864 22.92 -47.54 8.47
N HIS A 865 23.06 -48.79 8.02
CA HIS A 865 21.92 -49.67 7.81
C HIS A 865 22.32 -51.15 7.89
N THR A 866 21.73 -51.87 8.84
CA THR A 866 21.86 -53.34 8.93
C THR A 866 20.77 -54.04 8.12
N ASN A 867 20.94 -55.33 7.84
CA ASN A 867 19.82 -56.16 7.39
C ASN A 867 18.70 -56.21 8.45
N VAL A 868 17.50 -56.61 8.02
CA VAL A 868 16.41 -56.93 8.94
C VAL A 868 16.69 -58.27 9.60
N GLU A 869 17.25 -58.23 10.80
CA GLU A 869 17.72 -59.40 11.55
C GLU A 869 17.32 -59.32 13.02
N SER A 870 17.58 -60.39 13.78
CA SER A 870 17.25 -60.44 15.20
C SER A 870 18.32 -59.73 16.00
N GLN A 871 17.93 -58.73 16.81
CA GLN A 871 18.81 -57.98 17.70
C GLN A 871 20.07 -57.39 17.02
N PRO A 872 19.92 -56.70 15.86
CA PRO A 872 21.06 -56.08 15.18
C PRO A 872 21.77 -55.08 16.11
N TRP A 873 23.07 -54.93 15.89
CA TRP A 873 23.92 -54.06 16.70
C TRP A 873 24.89 -53.26 15.85
N TRP A 874 25.29 -52.12 16.39
CA TRP A 874 26.37 -51.27 15.91
C TRP A 874 27.27 -50.95 17.11
N GLN A 875 28.59 -50.91 16.92
CA GLN A 875 29.53 -50.56 17.98
C GLN A 875 30.73 -49.75 17.47
N VAL A 876 31.37 -49.01 18.37
CA VAL A 876 32.58 -48.23 18.11
C VAL A 876 33.66 -48.52 19.17
N ASP A 877 34.91 -48.59 18.74
CA ASP A 877 36.11 -48.62 19.60
C ASP A 877 36.73 -47.22 19.67
N LEU A 878 36.67 -46.58 20.83
CA LEU A 878 37.22 -45.24 21.06
C LEU A 878 38.77 -45.21 21.02
N GLY A 879 39.41 -46.38 21.05
CA GLY A 879 40.86 -46.61 21.01
C GLY A 879 41.49 -46.78 22.41
N GLU A 880 40.95 -46.10 23.41
CA GLU A 880 41.35 -46.21 24.82
C GLU A 880 40.14 -45.97 25.74
N SER A 881 40.25 -46.37 27.00
CA SER A 881 39.21 -46.10 28.00
C SER A 881 39.15 -44.60 28.31
N LYS A 882 37.94 -44.02 28.21
CA LYS A 882 37.67 -42.61 28.49
C LYS A 882 36.53 -42.49 29.50
N ALA A 883 36.53 -41.42 30.29
CA ALA A 883 35.38 -41.06 31.12
C ALA A 883 34.26 -40.54 30.21
N ILE A 884 33.16 -41.28 30.08
CA ILE A 884 32.01 -40.96 29.23
C ILE A 884 30.91 -40.36 30.11
N GLY A 885 30.55 -39.12 29.82
CA GLY A 885 29.46 -38.41 30.49
C GLY A 885 28.12 -38.69 29.80
N GLU A 886 28.08 -38.50 28.48
CA GLU A 886 26.86 -38.59 27.67
C GLU A 886 27.13 -39.30 26.34
N ILE A 887 26.14 -40.04 25.84
CA ILE A 887 26.11 -40.54 24.46
C ILE A 887 24.89 -39.94 23.77
N ALA A 888 25.11 -39.22 22.67
CA ALA A 888 24.06 -38.64 21.83
C ALA A 888 23.87 -39.48 20.56
N ILE A 889 22.67 -40.05 20.39
CA ILE A 889 22.32 -40.97 19.32
C ILE A 889 21.41 -40.25 18.34
N TRP A 890 21.87 -40.09 17.10
CA TRP A 890 21.12 -39.45 16.02
C TRP A 890 20.48 -40.51 15.13
N ASN A 891 19.16 -40.51 15.08
CA ASN A 891 18.39 -41.45 14.27
C ASN A 891 18.22 -40.97 12.81
N ARG A 892 17.86 -41.90 11.93
CA ARG A 892 17.33 -41.62 10.60
C ARG A 892 16.00 -40.86 10.70
N THR A 893 15.84 -39.80 9.92
CA THR A 893 14.70 -38.86 10.01
C THR A 893 13.63 -39.07 8.95
N ASP A 894 13.86 -39.91 7.93
CA ASP A 894 12.86 -40.24 6.92
C ASP A 894 11.60 -40.90 7.52
N SER A 895 10.41 -40.42 7.13
CA SER A 895 9.12 -40.87 7.67
C SER A 895 8.86 -42.38 7.55
N CYS A 896 9.45 -43.06 6.55
CA CYS A 896 9.29 -44.51 6.35
C CYS A 896 9.93 -45.37 7.44
N CYS A 897 10.92 -44.81 8.14
CA CYS A 897 12.01 -45.60 8.68
C CYS A 897 12.49 -45.12 10.05
N LYS A 898 12.09 -43.91 10.48
CA LYS A 898 12.40 -43.33 11.81
C LYS A 898 12.05 -44.26 12.97
N SER A 899 10.90 -44.95 12.90
CA SER A 899 10.42 -45.82 13.99
C SER A 899 11.24 -47.10 14.21
N ARG A 900 12.19 -47.42 13.32
CA ARG A 900 12.99 -48.66 13.38
C ARG A 900 13.94 -48.69 14.58
N LEU A 901 14.47 -47.54 15.00
CA LEU A 901 15.30 -47.42 16.19
C LEU A 901 14.43 -47.13 17.43
N THR A 902 13.77 -48.18 17.92
CA THR A 902 12.91 -48.19 19.12
C THR A 902 13.20 -49.47 19.91
N ASN A 903 13.09 -49.46 21.23
CA ASN A 903 13.41 -50.61 22.11
C ASN A 903 14.84 -51.14 21.90
N TYR A 904 15.82 -50.32 22.26
CA TYR A 904 17.24 -50.60 22.07
C TYR A 904 18.06 -50.35 23.34
N TYR A 905 19.14 -51.09 23.49
CA TYR A 905 20.12 -50.87 24.55
C TYR A 905 21.28 -50.02 24.06
N VAL A 906 21.77 -49.18 24.95
CA VAL A 906 23.10 -48.56 24.89
C VAL A 906 24.00 -49.29 25.87
N PHE A 907 25.14 -49.76 25.41
CA PHE A 907 26.14 -50.45 26.22
C PHE A 907 27.46 -49.70 26.21
N VAL A 908 28.15 -49.71 27.35
CA VAL A 908 29.49 -49.15 27.53
C VAL A 908 30.35 -50.16 28.26
N SER A 909 31.58 -50.39 27.78
CA SER A 909 32.52 -51.34 28.37
C SER A 909 33.96 -50.90 28.17
N ASP A 910 34.82 -51.16 29.15
CA ASP A 910 36.27 -51.00 29.03
C ASP A 910 36.93 -52.17 28.25
N LEU A 911 36.28 -53.33 28.25
CA LEU A 911 36.73 -54.53 27.52
C LEU A 911 35.88 -54.76 26.26
N PRO A 912 36.41 -55.40 25.20
CA PRO A 912 35.62 -55.80 24.04
C PRO A 912 34.39 -56.62 24.45
N PHE A 913 33.28 -56.46 23.74
CA PHE A 913 32.09 -57.27 23.98
C PHE A 913 32.34 -58.72 23.53
N ALA A 914 32.31 -59.67 24.46
CA ALA A 914 32.60 -61.08 24.23
C ALA A 914 31.46 -61.83 23.52
N SER A 915 30.25 -61.25 23.52
CA SER A 915 29.09 -61.78 22.80
C SER A 915 28.42 -60.69 21.97
N HIS A 916 27.77 -61.13 20.90
CA HIS A 916 26.92 -60.31 20.04
C HIS A 916 25.43 -60.55 20.27
N SER A 917 25.07 -61.54 21.09
CA SER A 917 23.68 -61.71 21.54
C SER A 917 23.35 -60.69 22.63
N LEU A 918 22.09 -60.26 22.70
CA LEU A 918 21.68 -59.30 23.72
C LEU A 918 21.85 -59.86 25.14
N ALA A 919 21.44 -61.12 25.35
CA ALA A 919 21.57 -61.79 26.64
C ALA A 919 23.03 -61.94 27.07
N GLY A 920 23.93 -62.30 26.14
CA GLY A 920 25.36 -62.39 26.41
C GLY A 920 26.01 -61.05 26.72
N THR A 921 25.59 -59.98 26.03
CA THR A 921 26.09 -58.61 26.28
C THR A 921 25.63 -58.11 27.65
N LEU A 922 24.37 -58.35 28.03
CA LEU A 922 23.84 -57.99 29.35
C LEU A 922 24.48 -58.77 30.51
N ALA A 923 24.87 -60.03 30.27
CA ALA A 923 25.49 -60.88 31.29
C ALA A 923 27.00 -60.67 31.43
N GLN A 924 27.65 -59.93 30.52
CA GLN A 924 29.10 -59.72 30.57
C GLN A 924 29.50 -58.83 31.77
N PRO A 925 30.39 -59.29 32.66
CA PRO A 925 30.86 -58.49 33.79
C PRO A 925 31.51 -57.17 33.32
N GLY A 926 31.18 -56.07 34.01
CA GLY A 926 31.74 -54.75 33.72
C GLY A 926 31.05 -53.97 32.60
N VAL A 927 30.03 -54.54 31.94
CA VAL A 927 29.21 -53.81 30.97
C VAL A 927 28.19 -52.93 31.69
N TRP A 928 28.23 -51.64 31.42
CA TRP A 928 27.14 -50.73 31.74
C TRP A 928 26.10 -50.77 30.63
N SER A 929 24.81 -50.74 30.99
CA SER A 929 23.72 -50.79 30.02
C SER A 929 22.57 -49.85 30.39
N SER A 930 21.86 -49.36 29.37
CA SER A 930 20.66 -48.55 29.51
C SER A 930 19.65 -48.87 28.40
N LEU A 931 18.42 -49.24 28.78
CA LEU A 931 17.34 -49.52 27.85
C LEU A 931 16.59 -48.24 27.47
N GLN A 932 16.46 -48.00 26.18
CA GLN A 932 15.66 -46.93 25.60
C GLN A 932 14.41 -47.54 24.96
N THR A 933 13.24 -47.24 25.52
CA THR A 933 11.95 -47.80 25.07
C THR A 933 11.30 -46.95 23.98
N GLU A 934 11.59 -45.66 23.95
CA GLU A 934 11.06 -44.72 22.95
C GLU A 934 11.83 -44.78 21.63
N THR A 935 11.22 -44.26 20.56
CA THR A 935 11.92 -44.06 19.29
C THR A 935 13.04 -43.03 19.46
N ALA A 936 14.24 -43.35 19.01
CA ALA A 936 15.37 -42.42 19.07
C ALA A 936 15.09 -41.12 18.30
N GLY A 937 15.47 -40.00 18.92
CA GLY A 937 15.47 -38.67 18.33
C GLY A 937 16.72 -38.37 17.50
N SER A 938 16.91 -37.09 17.21
CA SER A 938 18.07 -36.57 16.48
C SER A 938 18.57 -35.31 17.22
N PRO A 939 19.21 -35.46 18.40
CA PRO A 939 19.60 -36.72 19.07
C PRO A 939 18.68 -37.17 20.23
N THR A 940 18.76 -38.44 20.60
CA THR A 940 18.48 -38.93 21.98
C THR A 940 19.75 -38.87 22.81
N LYS A 941 19.69 -38.26 23.99
CA LYS A 941 20.84 -38.15 24.91
C LYS A 941 20.73 -39.16 26.04
N VAL A 942 21.79 -39.94 26.27
CA VAL A 942 21.86 -40.96 27.31
C VAL A 942 23.01 -40.64 28.25
N SER A 943 22.71 -40.32 29.51
CA SER A 943 23.71 -40.12 30.55
C SER A 943 24.34 -41.44 30.97
N VAL A 944 25.67 -41.49 31.01
CA VAL A 944 26.46 -42.70 31.29
C VAL A 944 27.16 -42.58 32.64
N GLY A 945 28.05 -41.59 32.81
CA GLY A 945 28.83 -41.39 34.03
C GLY A 945 29.75 -42.56 34.38
N LYS A 946 30.35 -43.22 33.37
CA LYS A 946 31.25 -44.38 33.51
C LYS A 946 32.48 -44.24 32.62
N THR A 947 33.51 -45.01 32.91
CA THR A 947 34.60 -45.24 31.97
C THR A 947 34.20 -46.26 30.91
N GLY A 948 34.69 -46.09 29.69
CA GLY A 948 34.48 -47.05 28.62
C GLY A 948 35.41 -46.80 27.44
N ARG A 949 35.78 -47.90 26.77
CA ARG A 949 36.47 -47.90 25.46
C ARG A 949 35.53 -48.28 24.32
N TYR A 950 34.56 -49.14 24.59
CA TYR A 950 33.61 -49.66 23.60
C TYR A 950 32.20 -49.16 23.89
N VAL A 951 31.53 -48.63 22.87
CA VAL A 951 30.11 -48.26 22.92
C VAL A 951 29.35 -49.12 21.92
N LYS A 952 28.22 -49.70 22.31
CA LYS A 952 27.35 -50.50 21.43
C LYS A 952 25.90 -50.08 21.54
N ILE A 953 25.23 -49.95 20.40
CA ILE A 953 23.78 -49.75 20.27
C ILE A 953 23.18 -51.03 19.71
N GLN A 954 22.19 -51.63 20.39
CA GLN A 954 21.63 -52.92 19.99
C GLN A 954 20.11 -52.96 20.18
N LEU A 955 19.37 -53.36 19.14
CA LEU A 955 17.92 -53.55 19.26
C LEU A 955 17.57 -54.79 20.10
N THR A 956 16.41 -54.77 20.74
CA THR A 956 15.90 -55.91 21.52
C THR A 956 15.12 -56.93 20.71
N GLY A 957 14.53 -56.50 19.58
CA GLY A 957 13.69 -57.32 18.69
C GLY A 957 14.28 -57.52 17.29
N ARG A 958 13.44 -58.00 16.37
CA ARG A 958 13.82 -58.19 14.95
C ARG A 958 13.47 -56.96 14.13
N ASN A 959 14.48 -56.23 13.64
CA ASN A 959 14.31 -55.10 12.72
C ASN A 959 15.65 -54.80 12.02
N ALA A 960 15.71 -53.74 11.21
CA ALA A 960 16.98 -53.13 10.80
C ALA A 960 17.38 -52.02 11.78
N LEU A 961 18.68 -51.95 12.12
CA LEU A 961 19.27 -50.85 12.88
C LEU A 961 19.82 -49.81 11.91
N ASN A 962 19.52 -48.54 12.16
CA ASN A 962 20.02 -47.43 11.37
C ASN A 962 20.30 -46.22 12.26
N LEU A 963 21.50 -45.66 12.09
CA LEU A 963 22.04 -44.56 12.88
C LEU A 963 22.58 -43.51 11.90
N ALA A 964 22.27 -42.24 12.13
CA ALA A 964 22.87 -41.13 11.41
C ALA A 964 24.24 -40.79 12.02
N GLU A 965 24.32 -40.65 13.34
CA GLU A 965 25.55 -40.34 14.06
C GLU A 965 25.44 -40.84 15.52
N VAL A 966 26.55 -41.27 16.10
CA VAL A 966 26.68 -41.56 17.54
C VAL A 966 27.83 -40.73 18.08
N GLN A 967 27.50 -39.76 18.92
CA GLN A 967 28.49 -38.91 19.57
C GLN A 967 28.72 -39.39 21.00
N VAL A 968 29.99 -39.62 21.36
CA VAL A 968 30.39 -40.00 22.71
C VAL A 968 31.09 -38.81 23.36
N ILE A 969 30.49 -38.28 24.41
CA ILE A 969 30.87 -37.00 25.01
C ILE A 969 31.55 -37.28 26.37
N PRO A 970 32.74 -36.72 26.63
CA PRO A 970 33.43 -36.92 27.89
C PRO A 970 32.66 -36.33 29.08
N ASN A 971 32.87 -36.92 30.25
CA ASN A 971 32.41 -36.33 31.52
C ASN A 971 33.23 -35.06 31.83
N GLU A 972 32.68 -34.12 32.59
CA GLU A 972 33.47 -32.97 33.09
C GLU A 972 34.64 -33.40 33.98
#